data_AF-A0A955N2V0-F1
#
_entry.id   AF-A0A955N2V0-F1
#
_cell.length_a   1.000
_cell.length_b   1.000
_cell.length_c   1.000
_cell.angle_alpha   90.00
_cell.angle_beta   90.00
_cell.angle_gamma   90.00
#
_symmetry.space_group_name_H-M   'P 1'
#
loop_
_entity.id
_entity.type
_entity.pdbx_description
1 polymer ?
#
loop_
_entity_poly.entity_id
_entity_poly.type
_entity_poly.pdbx_seq_one_letter_code
_entity_poly.pdbx_strand_id
1 'polypeptide(L)'
;MFLSRRQFLKVSAGTVAAVALADKALALTALQPVIEVGNPLGEYPDRSWERVYHDQYRYDSSFTWCCSPNDTHACRIRAFVRNGVVMRVEQNYDHQTYEDLYGNRGTFAHNPRMCLKGYTMHRRVYGPYRLKGPLMRRGWKQWMDDGSPEFTPTIQTKYKFNARYLDDMLRVSWDTAFTYLAKAMIIIANRYSGESGARRLREQGYPPEMLEMMKGSGVRAFKFRAGMPVLGIIGKMGITRMNGGCGALLDTYVRKVGPEHAQGGRYWNNYTWHGDQDPSQPWWNGTQNCDVDLSDMRFSKFNTSWGKNFVENKMPEAHWKLECIERGGRIAVITPEYNPTAYRADYWIPIRPESDGSFFLGASKILLDEGMYDADFCRANTDMPLLVRTDTLQYLDPRDVIKDYQFPDFTKSYSGKVQTLSPAEIARLGGCMVWDLNKNQAVPIHRELVGWHFKKSGIDPALTGTHRVRLLNGREVDVMPIFQMYQVHLQDYDLDTVHQICRSPKDLIVRWGRDMGTVKPAAIHNGEGVCHYFHMTQNGRAAALTLILTGNIGKFGSGCHTWSGNYKAGTWASTPWAGAGLGVHTGEDPFHITTDPNAHGKEIKVKSYYYGEEVGYWNHGDTALIVNTPKYGRRVFTGKTHMPTPSKFRWVANVNVLNNSKHHYDMVKNVDPHNECLVHQEVEMTSDVNHFDVSFAV
;
A
#
# COMPACT_ATOMS: atom_id res chain seq x y z
N MET A 1 24.02 70.21 -63.88
CA MET A 1 25.01 71.08 -63.19
C MET A 1 26.36 70.39 -63.29
N PHE A 2 27.30 70.92 -64.09
CA PHE A 2 28.60 70.28 -64.30
C PHE A 2 29.58 70.78 -63.23
N LEU A 3 30.09 69.88 -62.38
CA LEU A 3 31.13 70.20 -61.39
C LEU A 3 32.43 70.56 -62.11
N SER A 4 33.07 71.66 -61.73
CA SER A 4 34.38 72.03 -62.28
C SER A 4 35.47 71.04 -61.82
N ARG A 5 36.51 70.86 -62.63
CA ARG A 5 37.65 69.96 -62.34
C ARG A 5 38.30 70.22 -60.97
N ARG A 6 38.31 71.49 -60.53
CA ARG A 6 38.83 71.91 -59.21
C ARG A 6 37.88 71.57 -58.05
N GLN A 7 36.58 71.62 -58.29
CA GLN A 7 35.58 71.16 -57.31
C GLN A 7 35.57 69.64 -57.21
N PHE A 8 35.71 68.92 -58.34
CA PHE A 8 35.87 67.47 -58.34
C PHE A 8 37.06 67.05 -57.47
N LEU A 9 38.25 67.61 -57.68
CA LEU A 9 39.45 67.26 -56.89
C LEU A 9 39.31 67.58 -55.39
N LYS A 10 38.64 68.68 -55.01
CA LYS A 10 38.37 68.99 -53.60
C LYS A 10 37.37 68.02 -52.96
N VAL A 11 36.33 67.65 -53.69
CA VAL A 11 35.36 66.64 -53.24
C VAL A 11 36.05 65.27 -53.15
N SER A 12 36.83 64.87 -54.15
CA SER A 12 37.57 63.60 -54.14
C SER A 12 38.58 63.51 -52.99
N ALA A 13 39.32 64.58 -52.71
CA ALA A 13 40.25 64.60 -51.56
C ALA A 13 39.52 64.52 -50.21
N GLY A 14 38.37 65.21 -50.10
CA GLY A 14 37.49 65.11 -48.93
C GLY A 14 36.88 63.71 -48.76
N THR A 15 36.50 63.05 -49.86
CA THR A 15 35.97 61.69 -49.86
C THR A 15 37.04 60.65 -49.50
N VAL A 16 38.27 60.79 -50.01
CA VAL A 16 39.37 59.86 -49.66
C VAL A 16 39.78 60.01 -48.19
N ALA A 17 39.83 61.23 -47.65
CA ALA A 17 40.09 61.45 -46.23
C ALA A 17 38.94 60.92 -45.35
N ALA A 18 37.68 61.09 -45.78
CA ALA A 18 36.52 60.56 -45.10
C ALA A 18 36.47 59.03 -45.15
N VAL A 19 36.89 58.40 -46.25
CA VAL A 19 36.97 56.94 -46.39
C VAL A 19 38.13 56.35 -45.57
N ALA A 20 39.28 57.03 -45.50
CA ALA A 20 40.40 56.60 -44.65
C ALA A 20 40.09 56.73 -43.14
N LEU A 21 39.30 57.73 -42.74
CA LEU A 21 38.78 57.86 -41.38
C LEU A 21 37.64 56.87 -41.11
N ALA A 22 36.81 56.58 -42.12
CA ALA A 22 35.77 55.56 -42.03
C ALA A 22 36.37 54.15 -41.93
N ASP A 23 37.51 53.85 -42.56
CA ASP A 23 38.18 52.55 -42.46
C ASP A 23 38.67 52.26 -41.03
N LYS A 24 39.11 53.30 -40.30
CA LYS A 24 39.45 53.19 -38.86
C LYS A 24 38.23 53.18 -37.94
N ALA A 25 37.11 53.82 -38.33
CA ALA A 25 35.88 53.87 -37.56
C ALA A 25 34.93 52.67 -37.82
N LEU A 26 35.03 52.06 -39.01
CA LEU A 26 34.35 50.83 -39.45
C LEU A 26 35.25 49.60 -39.29
N ALA A 27 36.46 49.75 -38.73
CA ALA A 27 37.21 48.62 -38.21
C ALA A 27 36.23 47.84 -37.33
N LEU A 28 35.85 46.66 -37.82
CA LEU A 28 34.88 45.75 -37.24
C LEU A 28 35.45 45.24 -35.92
N THR A 29 35.55 46.11 -34.94
CA THR A 29 36.13 45.85 -33.62
C THR A 29 35.29 44.83 -32.85
N ALA A 30 34.02 44.65 -33.25
CA ALA A 30 33.14 43.57 -32.82
C ALA A 30 33.32 42.24 -33.60
N LEU A 31 34.11 42.22 -34.68
CA LEU A 31 34.55 41.02 -35.43
C LEU A 31 36.06 40.82 -35.30
N GLN A 32 36.59 40.99 -34.09
CA GLN A 32 37.92 40.45 -33.78
C GLN A 32 37.93 38.96 -34.13
N PRO A 33 38.98 38.44 -34.81
CA PRO A 33 39.08 37.02 -35.09
C PRO A 33 38.92 36.24 -33.79
N VAL A 34 38.16 35.13 -33.85
CA VAL A 34 38.02 34.19 -32.73
C VAL A 34 39.43 33.88 -32.24
N ILE A 35 39.72 34.21 -30.98
CA ILE A 35 41.03 33.91 -30.39
C ILE A 35 41.26 32.42 -30.59
N GLU A 36 42.37 32.06 -31.22
CA GLU A 36 42.68 30.66 -31.53
C GLU A 36 42.96 29.95 -30.20
N VAL A 37 41.96 29.26 -29.67
CA VAL A 37 42.07 28.56 -28.39
C VAL A 37 42.64 27.17 -28.65
N GLY A 38 43.94 26.99 -28.42
CA GLY A 38 44.62 25.72 -28.64
C GLY A 38 44.06 24.59 -27.76
N ASN A 39 44.09 24.74 -26.44
CA ASN A 39 43.46 23.81 -25.50
C ASN A 39 42.42 24.54 -24.63
N PRO A 40 41.12 24.50 -24.98
CA PRO A 40 40.07 25.21 -24.27
C PRO A 40 39.83 24.70 -22.84
N LEU A 41 40.39 23.56 -22.44
CA LEU A 41 40.36 23.05 -21.07
C LEU A 41 41.58 23.46 -20.23
N GLY A 42 42.63 24.00 -20.86
CA GLY A 42 43.87 24.43 -20.21
C GLY A 42 43.92 25.93 -19.96
N GLU A 43 43.92 26.73 -21.03
CA GLU A 43 43.98 28.19 -20.97
C GLU A 43 42.92 28.77 -21.91
N TYR A 44 42.04 29.61 -21.36
CA TYR A 44 41.00 30.28 -22.12
C TYR A 44 41.12 31.80 -21.91
N PRO A 45 41.24 32.60 -22.98
CA PRO A 45 41.61 34.03 -22.88
C PRO A 45 40.66 34.88 -22.04
N ASP A 46 39.36 34.57 -22.08
CA ASP A 46 38.33 35.24 -21.26
C ASP A 46 37.29 34.23 -20.79
N ARG A 47 37.21 34.00 -19.47
CA ARG A 47 36.22 33.12 -18.83
C ARG A 47 35.05 33.89 -18.21
N SER A 48 34.95 35.20 -18.44
CA SER A 48 33.88 36.03 -17.89
C SER A 48 32.48 35.55 -18.33
N TRP A 49 32.36 34.98 -19.53
CA TRP A 49 31.13 34.38 -20.02
C TRP A 49 30.66 33.19 -19.16
N GLU A 50 31.57 32.45 -18.52
CA GLU A 50 31.22 31.32 -17.63
C GLU A 50 30.43 31.79 -16.41
N ARG A 51 30.58 33.06 -16.02
CA ARG A 51 29.83 33.69 -14.93
C ARG A 51 28.32 33.55 -15.12
N VAL A 52 27.81 33.56 -16.36
CA VAL A 52 26.37 33.38 -16.62
C VAL A 52 25.91 31.98 -16.18
N TYR A 53 26.71 30.95 -16.42
CA TYR A 53 26.41 29.57 -16.06
C TYR A 53 26.61 29.33 -14.56
N HIS A 54 27.66 29.91 -13.96
CA HIS A 54 27.86 29.86 -12.51
C HIS A 54 26.74 30.59 -11.76
N ASP A 55 26.26 31.74 -12.25
CA ASP A 55 25.14 32.45 -11.61
C ASP A 55 23.82 31.68 -11.75
N GLN A 56 23.58 30.96 -12.86
CA GLN A 56 22.44 30.05 -12.97
C GLN A 56 22.43 28.95 -11.91
N TYR A 57 23.61 28.46 -11.50
CA TYR A 57 23.73 27.40 -10.48
C TYR A 57 23.78 27.93 -9.04
N ARG A 58 23.93 29.25 -8.86
CA ARG A 58 24.01 29.92 -7.55
C ARG A 58 22.68 29.90 -6.81
N TYR A 59 22.75 29.77 -5.49
CA TYR A 59 21.62 29.80 -4.57
C TYR A 59 21.97 30.56 -3.28
N ASP A 60 20.96 31.01 -2.56
CA ASP A 60 21.10 31.76 -1.30
C ASP A 60 21.03 30.83 -0.07
N SER A 61 20.21 29.78 -0.16
CA SER A 61 20.07 28.77 0.89
C SER A 61 19.65 27.41 0.33
N SER A 62 19.74 26.38 1.16
CA SER A 62 19.28 25.03 0.81
C SER A 62 18.66 24.33 2.01
N PHE A 63 17.70 23.46 1.76
CA PHE A 63 17.10 22.60 2.79
C PHE A 63 16.77 21.23 2.21
N THR A 64 16.52 20.24 3.08
CA THR A 64 16.18 18.87 2.66
C THR A 64 14.78 18.49 3.11
N TRP A 65 14.11 17.64 2.33
CA TRP A 65 12.85 16.99 2.72
C TRP A 65 12.77 15.59 2.12
N CYS A 66 11.81 14.80 2.58
CA CYS A 66 11.48 13.50 1.98
C CYS A 66 10.32 13.66 0.99
N CYS A 67 10.52 13.17 -0.22
CA CYS A 67 9.47 13.08 -1.22
C CYS A 67 8.45 12.01 -0.80
N SER A 68 7.22 12.44 -0.49
CA SER A 68 6.21 11.53 0.09
C SER A 68 4.89 11.41 -0.70
N PRO A 69 4.87 11.25 -2.04
CA PRO A 69 3.74 10.66 -2.73
C PRO A 69 3.71 9.13 -2.52
N ASN A 70 2.63 8.46 -2.91
CA ASN A 70 2.52 7.00 -2.84
C ASN A 70 3.35 6.30 -3.93
N ASP A 71 4.69 6.48 -3.88
CA ASP A 71 5.64 5.96 -4.87
C ASP A 71 6.58 4.86 -4.32
N THR A 72 6.51 4.55 -3.04
CA THR A 72 7.31 3.58 -2.26
C THR A 72 8.74 3.95 -1.93
N HIS A 73 9.21 5.12 -2.34
CA HIS A 73 10.63 5.40 -2.32
C HIS A 73 11.07 6.32 -1.19
N ALA A 74 10.21 7.25 -0.76
CA ALA A 74 10.51 8.19 0.31
C ALA A 74 11.88 8.89 0.12
N CYS A 75 12.25 9.22 -1.12
CA CYS A 75 13.59 9.71 -1.44
C CYS A 75 13.90 11.03 -0.71
N ARG A 76 15.10 11.14 -0.16
CA ARG A 76 15.58 12.39 0.43
C ARG A 76 16.11 13.34 -0.65
N ILE A 77 15.48 14.50 -0.74
CA ILE A 77 15.75 15.52 -1.76
C ILE A 77 16.31 16.78 -1.08
N ARG A 78 17.27 17.44 -1.73
CA ARG A 78 17.78 18.77 -1.38
C ARG A 78 17.22 19.82 -2.35
N ALA A 79 16.70 20.91 -1.81
CA ALA A 79 16.21 22.07 -2.57
C ALA A 79 17.22 23.20 -2.45
N PHE A 80 17.36 23.94 -3.53
CA PHE A 80 18.17 25.15 -3.60
C PHE A 80 17.28 26.35 -3.84
N VAL A 81 17.41 27.35 -2.96
CA VAL A 81 16.51 28.50 -2.90
C VAL A 81 17.29 29.74 -3.28
N ARG A 82 16.70 30.56 -4.15
CA ARG A 82 17.19 31.90 -4.48
C ARG A 82 16.02 32.87 -4.47
N ASN A 83 16.17 34.03 -3.83
CA ASN A 83 15.11 35.02 -3.69
C ASN A 83 13.80 34.45 -3.13
N GLY A 84 13.87 33.50 -2.20
CA GLY A 84 12.71 32.83 -1.61
C GLY A 84 11.98 31.83 -2.54
N VAL A 85 12.54 31.52 -3.72
CA VAL A 85 11.98 30.57 -4.68
C VAL A 85 12.87 29.34 -4.80
N VAL A 86 12.28 28.14 -4.78
CA VAL A 86 13.00 26.89 -5.05
C VAL A 86 13.33 26.85 -6.55
N MET A 87 14.62 26.96 -6.87
CA MET A 87 15.12 27.04 -8.24
C MET A 87 15.33 25.65 -8.86
N ARG A 88 15.85 24.71 -8.06
CA ARG A 88 16.14 23.34 -8.47
C ARG A 88 16.18 22.41 -7.27
N VAL A 89 16.15 21.12 -7.57
CA VAL A 89 16.18 20.04 -6.58
C VAL A 89 17.11 18.93 -7.06
N GLU A 90 17.78 18.25 -6.13
CA GLU A 90 18.67 17.11 -6.42
C GLU A 90 18.65 16.09 -5.26
N GLN A 91 19.23 14.91 -5.47
CA GLN A 91 19.39 13.92 -4.40
C GLN A 91 20.38 14.39 -3.33
N ASN A 92 20.15 14.03 -2.06
CA ASN A 92 21.01 14.49 -0.97
C ASN A 92 22.29 13.63 -0.76
N TYR A 93 22.38 12.43 -1.35
CA TYR A 93 23.54 11.51 -1.33
C TYR A 93 24.07 11.10 0.06
N ASP A 94 23.20 10.98 1.08
CA ASP A 94 23.60 10.73 2.46
C ASP A 94 22.89 9.53 3.13
N HIS A 95 22.33 8.59 2.36
CA HIS A 95 21.60 7.44 2.94
C HIS A 95 22.45 6.60 3.92
N GLN A 96 23.77 6.61 3.76
CA GLN A 96 24.74 5.93 4.64
C GLN A 96 24.92 6.57 6.01
N THR A 97 24.44 7.80 6.23
CA THR A 97 24.64 8.52 7.50
C THR A 97 23.52 8.26 8.51
N TYR A 98 22.43 7.61 8.10
CA TYR A 98 21.32 7.27 8.99
C TYR A 98 21.64 6.00 9.77
N GLU A 99 21.34 6.05 11.06
CA GLU A 99 21.49 4.96 12.01
C GLU A 99 20.16 4.76 12.73
N ASP A 100 19.71 3.52 12.85
CA ASP A 100 18.57 3.18 13.71
C ASP A 100 18.98 3.06 15.18
N LEU A 101 18.01 2.83 16.07
CA LEU A 101 18.29 2.72 17.52
C LEU A 101 19.15 1.51 17.90
N TYR A 102 19.41 0.60 16.97
CA TYR A 102 20.23 -0.60 17.17
C TYR A 102 21.64 -0.45 16.59
N GLY A 103 21.97 0.70 16.00
CA GLY A 103 23.26 0.93 15.35
C GLY A 103 23.33 0.45 13.90
N ASN A 104 22.22 -0.01 13.31
CA ASN A 104 22.21 -0.40 11.90
C ASN A 104 22.21 0.84 11.03
N ARG A 105 23.11 0.87 10.03
CA ARG A 105 23.22 1.99 9.09
C ARG A 105 22.82 1.62 7.69
N GLY A 106 22.31 2.61 6.96
CA GLY A 106 22.19 2.53 5.51
C GLY A 106 23.57 2.36 4.86
N THR A 107 23.59 1.94 3.59
CA THR A 107 24.84 1.81 2.81
C THR A 107 24.87 2.82 1.66
N PHE A 108 26.07 3.13 1.16
CA PHE A 108 26.24 4.03 0.02
C PHE A 108 25.51 3.55 -1.24
N ALA A 109 25.25 2.23 -1.34
CA ALA A 109 24.56 1.61 -2.46
C ALA A 109 23.09 2.05 -2.59
N HIS A 110 22.50 2.66 -1.57
CA HIS A 110 21.16 3.25 -1.69
C HIS A 110 21.17 4.55 -2.50
N ASN A 111 22.33 5.20 -2.69
CA ASN A 111 22.41 6.42 -3.49
C ASN A 111 22.37 6.08 -5.01
N PRO A 112 21.79 6.95 -5.85
CA PRO A 112 21.20 8.26 -5.52
C PRO A 112 19.73 8.21 -5.11
N ARG A 113 18.98 7.15 -5.46
CA ARG A 113 17.51 7.14 -5.54
C ARG A 113 16.95 8.28 -6.41
N MET A 114 15.69 8.67 -6.14
CA MET A 114 14.91 9.72 -6.79
C MET A 114 14.56 9.43 -8.24
N CYS A 115 13.28 9.58 -8.59
CA CYS A 115 12.79 9.34 -9.94
C CYS A 115 12.61 10.64 -10.74
N LEU A 116 12.29 10.51 -12.02
CA LEU A 116 11.99 11.64 -12.92
C LEU A 116 10.94 12.60 -12.33
N LYS A 117 9.91 12.07 -11.66
CA LYS A 117 8.85 12.87 -11.04
C LYS A 117 9.35 13.64 -9.80
N GLY A 118 10.30 13.06 -9.06
CA GLY A 118 10.95 13.72 -7.93
C GLY A 118 11.69 14.98 -8.35
N TYR A 119 12.41 14.95 -9.48
CA TYR A 119 13.13 16.12 -10.02
C TYR A 119 12.23 17.31 -10.34
N THR A 120 10.96 17.06 -10.64
CA THR A 120 9.99 18.11 -10.94
C THR A 120 9.03 18.41 -9.79
N MET A 121 9.18 17.77 -8.62
CA MET A 121 8.19 17.86 -7.53
C MET A 121 7.97 19.29 -7.03
N HIS A 122 9.05 20.10 -6.94
CA HIS A 122 8.98 21.51 -6.54
C HIS A 122 8.07 22.36 -7.45
N ARG A 123 7.86 21.96 -8.71
CA ARG A 123 6.95 22.67 -9.63
C ARG A 123 5.50 22.65 -9.15
N ARG A 124 5.09 21.66 -8.34
CA ARG A 124 3.73 21.59 -7.76
C ARG A 124 3.44 22.72 -6.76
N VAL A 125 4.48 23.34 -6.18
CA VAL A 125 4.32 24.50 -5.30
C VAL A 125 3.86 25.73 -6.10
N TYR A 126 4.37 25.89 -7.31
CA TYR A 126 4.16 27.07 -8.16
C TYR A 126 3.19 26.83 -9.32
N GLY A 127 2.78 25.57 -9.53
CA GLY A 127 1.95 25.17 -10.66
C GLY A 127 0.54 25.76 -10.63
N PRO A 128 -0.13 25.81 -11.78
CA PRO A 128 -1.47 26.41 -11.91
C PRO A 128 -2.55 25.65 -11.13
N TYR A 129 -2.31 24.38 -10.80
CA TYR A 129 -3.25 23.54 -10.06
C TYR A 129 -3.13 23.65 -8.55
N ARG A 130 -2.18 24.41 -8.00
CA ARG A 130 -1.99 24.56 -6.54
C ARG A 130 -3.26 25.10 -5.88
N LEU A 131 -3.79 24.37 -4.89
CA LEU A 131 -4.88 24.87 -4.06
C LEU A 131 -4.32 25.92 -3.09
N LYS A 132 -4.86 27.15 -3.13
CA LYS A 132 -4.31 28.32 -2.40
C LYS A 132 -5.10 28.73 -1.17
N GLY A 133 -6.21 28.06 -0.89
CA GLY A 133 -7.03 28.31 0.29
C GLY A 133 -8.32 27.49 0.28
N PRO A 134 -9.18 27.68 1.29
CA PRO A 134 -10.41 26.93 1.41
C PRO A 134 -11.40 27.24 0.28
N LEU A 135 -12.02 26.18 -0.24
CA LEU A 135 -13.12 26.23 -1.18
C LEU A 135 -14.36 25.57 -0.57
N MET A 136 -15.53 26.11 -0.88
CA MET A 136 -16.82 25.59 -0.43
C MET A 136 -17.82 25.61 -1.57
N ARG A 137 -18.50 24.49 -1.79
CA ARG A 137 -19.49 24.36 -2.85
C ARG A 137 -20.70 25.27 -2.59
N ARG A 138 -21.08 26.08 -3.58
CA ARG A 138 -22.14 27.10 -3.47
C ARG A 138 -23.47 26.50 -2.99
N GLY A 139 -23.93 25.43 -3.62
CA GLY A 139 -25.19 24.77 -3.27
C GLY A 139 -25.16 24.14 -1.87
N TRP A 140 -24.02 23.58 -1.44
CA TRP A 140 -23.86 23.04 -0.09
C TRP A 140 -23.94 24.14 0.97
N LYS A 141 -23.25 25.26 0.74
CA LYS A 141 -23.31 26.40 1.64
C LYS A 141 -24.75 26.92 1.79
N GLN A 142 -25.47 27.08 0.67
CA GLN A 142 -26.86 27.52 0.72
C GLN A 142 -27.76 26.52 1.45
N TRP A 143 -27.54 25.21 1.26
CA TRP A 143 -28.27 24.18 2.02
C TRP A 143 -28.02 24.29 3.53
N MET A 144 -26.79 24.55 3.95
CA MET A 144 -26.44 24.81 5.35
C MET A 144 -27.11 26.09 5.87
N ASP A 145 -27.12 27.17 5.08
CA ASP A 145 -27.74 28.45 5.42
C ASP A 145 -29.28 28.33 5.57
N ASP A 146 -29.91 27.49 4.75
CA ASP A 146 -31.35 27.21 4.78
C ASP A 146 -31.74 26.22 5.92
N GLY A 147 -30.84 25.96 6.87
CA GLY A 147 -31.12 25.10 8.03
C GLY A 147 -30.94 23.61 7.79
N SER A 148 -30.20 23.21 6.74
CA SER A 148 -29.89 21.81 6.41
C SER A 148 -31.14 20.92 6.27
N PRO A 149 -32.11 21.27 5.40
CA PRO A 149 -33.35 20.49 5.23
C PRO A 149 -33.10 19.02 4.88
N GLU A 150 -34.03 18.14 5.25
CA GLU A 150 -33.95 16.68 5.07
C GLU A 150 -33.66 16.30 3.60
N PHE A 151 -32.80 15.30 3.40
CA PHE A 151 -32.38 14.82 2.08
C PHE A 151 -33.50 14.07 1.36
N THR A 152 -34.32 14.82 0.62
CA THR A 152 -35.26 14.29 -0.37
C THR A 152 -34.68 14.44 -1.79
N PRO A 153 -35.18 13.70 -2.80
CA PRO A 153 -34.74 13.88 -4.19
C PRO A 153 -34.85 15.32 -4.70
N THR A 154 -35.87 16.05 -4.24
CA THR A 154 -36.08 17.47 -4.54
C THR A 154 -34.99 18.34 -3.93
N ILE A 155 -34.64 18.11 -2.65
CA ILE A 155 -33.56 18.84 -1.96
C ILE A 155 -32.21 18.51 -2.59
N GLN A 156 -31.94 17.24 -2.91
CA GLN A 156 -30.73 16.82 -3.59
C GLN A 156 -30.53 17.56 -4.91
N THR A 157 -31.60 17.73 -5.70
CA THR A 157 -31.55 18.46 -6.97
C THR A 157 -31.42 19.96 -6.77
N LYS A 158 -32.21 20.56 -5.87
CA LYS A 158 -32.20 22.00 -5.58
C LYS A 158 -30.81 22.51 -5.19
N TYR A 159 -30.10 21.75 -4.36
CA TYR A 159 -28.76 22.10 -3.88
C TYR A 159 -27.65 21.29 -4.57
N LYS A 160 -27.93 20.67 -5.73
CA LYS A 160 -26.95 19.96 -6.58
C LYS A 160 -26.14 18.83 -5.91
N PHE A 161 -26.67 18.14 -4.91
CA PHE A 161 -26.02 16.94 -4.35
C PHE A 161 -25.90 15.79 -5.36
N ASN A 162 -26.83 15.70 -6.31
CA ASN A 162 -26.80 14.74 -7.41
C ASN A 162 -26.00 15.23 -8.65
N ALA A 163 -25.38 16.41 -8.55
CA ALA A 163 -24.63 17.05 -9.63
C ALA A 163 -23.48 17.93 -9.08
N ARG A 164 -22.78 17.48 -8.03
CA ARG A 164 -21.79 18.29 -7.30
C ARG A 164 -20.72 18.90 -8.22
N TYR A 165 -20.25 18.13 -9.19
CA TYR A 165 -19.24 18.54 -10.18
C TYR A 165 -19.67 19.67 -11.13
N LEU A 166 -20.98 19.98 -11.21
CA LEU A 166 -21.55 21.09 -11.99
C LEU A 166 -21.82 22.34 -11.14
N ASP A 167 -21.36 22.35 -9.90
CA ASP A 167 -21.57 23.46 -8.99
C ASP A 167 -20.33 24.35 -8.87
N ASP A 168 -20.56 25.61 -8.49
CA ASP A 168 -19.46 26.55 -8.28
C ASP A 168 -18.77 26.31 -6.95
N MET A 169 -17.46 26.45 -6.94
CA MET A 169 -16.65 26.47 -5.72
C MET A 169 -16.36 27.92 -5.30
N LEU A 170 -16.83 28.29 -4.12
CA LEU A 170 -16.61 29.61 -3.51
C LEU A 170 -15.32 29.60 -2.71
N ARG A 171 -14.44 30.59 -2.93
CA ARG A 171 -13.33 30.84 -2.02
C ARG A 171 -13.85 31.49 -0.74
N VAL A 172 -13.48 30.94 0.41
CA VAL A 172 -13.91 31.41 1.73
C VAL A 172 -12.73 31.56 2.69
N SER A 173 -12.94 32.24 3.82
CA SER A 173 -11.95 32.25 4.90
C SER A 173 -11.88 30.90 5.60
N TRP A 174 -10.74 30.62 6.24
CA TRP A 174 -10.56 29.44 7.09
C TRP A 174 -11.61 29.36 8.20
N ASP A 175 -11.87 30.47 8.89
CA ASP A 175 -12.89 30.53 9.95
C ASP A 175 -14.29 30.18 9.43
N THR A 176 -14.64 30.66 8.23
CA THR A 176 -15.92 30.32 7.58
C THR A 176 -15.98 28.82 7.30
N ALA A 177 -14.96 28.26 6.66
CA ALA A 177 -14.92 26.84 6.34
C ALA A 177 -15.01 25.96 7.60
N PHE A 178 -14.23 26.26 8.64
CA PHE A 178 -14.26 25.54 9.91
C PHE A 178 -15.61 25.65 10.63
N THR A 179 -16.19 26.86 10.67
CA THR A 179 -17.50 27.08 11.31
C THR A 179 -18.60 26.26 10.65
N TYR A 180 -18.69 26.29 9.32
CA TYR A 180 -19.70 25.51 8.60
C TYR A 180 -19.48 24.01 8.74
N LEU A 181 -18.22 23.56 8.68
CA LEU A 181 -17.91 22.15 8.82
C LEU A 181 -18.24 21.62 10.23
N ALA A 182 -17.90 22.36 11.29
CA ALA A 182 -18.25 22.00 12.66
C ALA A 182 -19.78 21.93 12.84
N LYS A 183 -20.52 22.90 12.29
CA LYS A 183 -21.99 22.88 12.28
C LYS A 183 -22.53 21.63 11.59
N ALA A 184 -22.01 21.30 10.41
CA ALA A 184 -22.43 20.11 9.65
C ALA A 184 -22.18 18.83 10.44
N MET A 185 -21.00 18.67 11.05
CA MET A 185 -20.70 17.51 11.90
C MET A 185 -21.69 17.40 13.07
N ILE A 186 -22.00 18.49 13.77
CA ILE A 186 -22.96 18.48 14.88
C ILE A 186 -24.37 18.09 14.38
N ILE A 187 -24.83 18.68 13.27
CA ILE A 187 -26.16 18.41 12.71
C ILE A 187 -26.30 16.94 12.30
N ILE A 188 -25.33 16.40 11.55
CA ILE A 188 -25.36 15.02 11.06
C ILE A 188 -25.28 14.05 12.25
N ALA A 189 -24.38 14.29 13.22
CA ALA A 189 -24.26 13.43 14.39
C ALA A 189 -25.57 13.39 15.19
N ASN A 190 -26.25 14.52 15.39
CA ASN A 190 -27.55 14.57 16.06
C ASN A 190 -28.63 13.84 15.25
N ARG A 191 -28.76 14.13 13.95
CA ARG A 191 -29.81 13.60 13.07
C ARG A 191 -29.85 12.07 13.02
N TYR A 192 -28.68 11.44 13.02
CA TYR A 192 -28.52 9.99 12.88
C TYR A 192 -28.23 9.27 14.21
N SER A 193 -28.35 9.93 15.35
CA SER A 193 -28.25 9.29 16.67
C SER A 193 -29.60 8.77 17.17
N GLY A 194 -29.53 7.72 17.98
CA GLY A 194 -30.68 7.10 18.63
C GLY A 194 -31.69 6.47 17.66
N GLU A 195 -32.87 6.11 18.18
CA GLU A 195 -33.88 5.38 17.42
C GLU A 195 -34.47 6.22 16.26
N SER A 196 -34.56 7.54 16.44
CA SER A 196 -35.03 8.42 15.35
C SER A 196 -34.08 8.39 14.14
N GLY A 197 -32.77 8.39 14.38
CA GLY A 197 -31.75 8.26 13.35
C GLY A 197 -31.76 6.88 12.70
N ALA A 198 -31.88 5.83 13.51
CA ALA A 198 -31.99 4.46 13.01
C ALA A 198 -33.22 4.28 12.11
N ARG A 199 -34.38 4.84 12.48
CA ARG A 199 -35.59 4.82 11.66
C ARG A 199 -35.38 5.50 10.31
N ARG A 200 -34.78 6.70 10.29
CA ARG A 200 -34.44 7.40 9.03
C ARG A 200 -33.57 6.53 8.12
N LEU A 201 -32.58 5.85 8.67
CA LEU A 201 -31.68 5.00 7.89
C LEU A 201 -32.37 3.72 7.39
N ARG A 202 -33.30 3.15 8.14
CA ARG A 202 -34.15 2.03 7.65
C ARG A 202 -35.03 2.48 6.48
N GLU A 203 -35.63 3.66 6.58
CA GLU A 203 -36.45 4.25 5.50
C GLU A 203 -35.60 4.54 4.25
N GLN A 204 -34.31 4.81 4.42
CA GLN A 204 -33.33 4.92 3.32
C GLN A 204 -32.86 3.56 2.79
N GLY A 205 -33.31 2.44 3.35
CA GLY A 205 -33.03 1.09 2.86
C GLY A 205 -31.79 0.42 3.45
N TYR A 206 -31.14 1.00 4.47
CA TYR A 206 -29.97 0.37 5.10
C TYR A 206 -30.36 -0.88 5.90
N PRO A 207 -29.60 -1.99 5.79
CA PRO A 207 -29.92 -3.24 6.44
C PRO A 207 -29.69 -3.18 7.96
N PRO A 208 -30.43 -3.97 8.76
CA PRO A 208 -30.39 -3.89 10.22
C PRO A 208 -29.00 -4.17 10.81
N GLU A 209 -28.19 -5.03 10.19
CA GLU A 209 -26.84 -5.35 10.65
C GLU A 209 -25.90 -4.14 10.62
N MET A 210 -26.04 -3.27 9.62
CA MET A 210 -25.27 -2.03 9.54
C MET A 210 -25.70 -1.03 10.61
N LEU A 211 -26.99 -1.00 10.95
CA LEU A 211 -27.54 -0.12 11.98
C LEU A 211 -27.15 -0.59 13.39
N GLU A 212 -27.11 -1.90 13.63
CA GLU A 212 -26.57 -2.48 14.86
C GLU A 212 -25.12 -2.03 15.07
N MET A 213 -24.32 -2.02 14.00
CA MET A 213 -22.92 -1.59 14.06
C MET A 213 -22.75 -0.09 14.37
N MET A 214 -23.80 0.73 14.21
CA MET A 214 -23.77 2.13 14.64
C MET A 214 -23.82 2.29 16.15
N LYS A 215 -24.29 1.29 16.91
CA LYS A 215 -24.43 1.35 18.38
C LYS A 215 -25.20 2.60 18.85
N GLY A 216 -26.19 3.03 18.06
CA GLY A 216 -26.99 4.22 18.29
C GLY A 216 -26.28 5.56 18.10
N SER A 217 -25.02 5.59 17.64
CA SER A 217 -24.24 6.80 17.42
C SER A 217 -24.31 7.30 15.98
N GLY A 218 -24.75 8.54 15.78
CA GLY A 218 -24.71 9.21 14.47
C GLY A 218 -23.29 9.51 14.00
N VAL A 219 -22.31 9.63 14.91
CA VAL A 219 -20.89 9.79 14.55
C VAL A 219 -20.36 8.56 13.80
N ARG A 220 -20.95 7.37 14.02
CA ARG A 220 -20.62 6.17 13.23
C ARG A 220 -20.98 6.30 11.74
N ALA A 221 -21.76 7.31 11.33
CA ALA A 221 -21.98 7.60 9.92
C ALA A 221 -20.86 8.41 9.26
N PHE A 222 -19.82 8.79 10.02
CA PHE A 222 -18.69 9.56 9.53
C PHE A 222 -17.58 8.65 9.06
N LYS A 223 -17.07 8.91 7.86
CA LYS A 223 -16.01 8.15 7.21
C LYS A 223 -14.78 9.03 7.10
N PHE A 224 -13.68 8.58 7.67
CA PHE A 224 -12.41 9.30 7.62
C PHE A 224 -11.35 8.46 6.92
N ARG A 225 -10.55 9.11 6.08
CA ARG A 225 -9.46 8.44 5.36
C ARG A 225 -8.31 9.39 5.13
N ALA A 226 -7.12 9.01 5.59
CA ALA A 226 -5.89 9.61 5.08
C ALA A 226 -5.40 8.81 3.86
N GLY A 227 -4.56 9.42 3.02
CA GLY A 227 -3.61 8.67 2.19
C GLY A 227 -2.74 7.73 3.04
N MET A 228 -1.88 6.92 2.40
CA MET A 228 -1.11 5.91 3.14
C MET A 228 -0.27 6.54 4.29
N PRO A 229 -0.18 5.90 5.48
CA PRO A 229 0.39 6.53 6.68
C PRO A 229 1.83 7.02 6.53
N VAL A 230 2.66 6.27 5.79
CA VAL A 230 4.08 6.58 5.56
C VAL A 230 4.28 7.86 4.76
N LEU A 231 3.24 8.34 4.07
CA LEU A 231 3.31 9.54 3.26
C LEU A 231 3.37 10.82 4.10
N GLY A 232 3.12 10.74 5.40
CA GLY A 232 3.14 11.88 6.31
C GLY A 232 2.45 11.56 7.63
N ILE A 233 3.17 10.92 8.55
CA ILE A 233 2.62 10.42 9.82
C ILE A 233 1.99 11.54 10.65
N ILE A 234 2.65 12.68 10.79
CA ILE A 234 2.14 13.78 11.63
C ILE A 234 0.97 14.47 10.95
N GLY A 235 1.17 14.98 9.72
CA GLY A 235 0.19 15.82 9.03
C GLY A 235 -1.03 15.06 8.48
N LYS A 236 -0.84 13.87 7.89
CA LYS A 236 -1.92 13.14 7.20
C LYS A 236 -2.74 12.30 8.17
N MET A 237 -2.09 11.63 9.13
CA MET A 237 -2.80 10.80 10.11
C MET A 237 -3.48 11.60 11.23
N GLY A 238 -3.31 12.93 11.26
CA GLY A 238 -4.08 13.80 12.15
C GLY A 238 -5.59 13.64 11.98
N ILE A 239 -6.06 13.26 10.78
CA ILE A 239 -7.48 12.96 10.53
C ILE A 239 -7.96 11.71 11.29
N THR A 240 -7.09 10.74 11.57
CA THR A 240 -7.41 9.58 12.39
C THR A 240 -7.63 9.99 13.85
N ARG A 241 -6.81 10.94 14.34
CA ARG A 241 -6.99 11.55 15.66
C ARG A 241 -8.26 12.40 15.72
N MET A 242 -8.62 13.13 14.66
CA MET A 242 -9.92 13.82 14.56
C MET A 242 -11.09 12.84 14.65
N ASN A 243 -10.98 11.69 13.99
CA ASN A 243 -12.01 10.64 14.01
C ASN A 243 -12.21 10.01 15.40
N GLY A 244 -11.12 9.50 16.00
CA GLY A 244 -11.15 8.83 17.31
C GLY A 244 -11.28 9.79 18.50
N GLY A 245 -10.70 10.97 18.40
CA GLY A 245 -10.69 11.98 19.44
C GLY A 245 -11.93 12.85 19.40
N CYS A 246 -11.96 13.81 18.48
CA CYS A 246 -13.07 14.77 18.37
C CYS A 246 -14.40 14.09 18.04
N GLY A 247 -14.40 13.02 17.24
CA GLY A 247 -15.61 12.22 16.98
C GLY A 247 -16.19 11.60 18.27
N ALA A 248 -15.35 11.03 19.13
CA ALA A 248 -15.82 10.47 20.41
C ALA A 248 -16.35 11.54 21.36
N LEU A 249 -15.69 12.71 21.42
CA LEU A 249 -16.16 13.86 22.21
C LEU A 249 -17.49 14.41 21.68
N LEU A 250 -17.66 14.47 20.36
CA LEU A 250 -18.92 14.87 19.74
C LEU A 250 -20.04 13.87 20.07
N ASP A 251 -19.73 12.57 20.04
CA ASP A 251 -20.70 11.53 20.34
C ASP A 251 -21.17 11.56 21.80
N THR A 252 -20.27 11.77 22.76
CA THR A 252 -20.66 11.96 24.18
C THR A 252 -21.50 13.23 24.35
N TYR A 253 -21.16 14.31 23.64
CA TYR A 253 -21.94 15.53 23.67
C TYR A 253 -23.36 15.33 23.11
N VAL A 254 -23.51 14.61 21.99
CA VAL A 254 -24.80 14.37 21.33
C VAL A 254 -25.66 13.37 22.11
N ARG A 255 -25.10 12.22 22.48
CA ARG A 255 -25.85 11.12 23.12
C ARG A 255 -25.90 11.19 24.64
N LYS A 256 -25.12 12.08 25.26
CA LYS A 256 -24.98 12.21 26.72
C LYS A 256 -24.53 10.89 27.39
N VAL A 257 -23.59 10.20 26.76
CA VAL A 257 -22.99 8.94 27.26
C VAL A 257 -21.60 9.16 27.82
N GLY A 258 -21.13 8.24 28.67
CA GLY A 258 -19.78 8.28 29.23
C GLY A 258 -18.69 7.78 28.27
N PRO A 259 -17.40 7.99 28.62
CA PRO A 259 -16.24 7.59 27.81
C PRO A 259 -16.18 6.08 27.48
N GLU A 260 -16.82 5.22 28.24
CA GLU A 260 -16.92 3.77 28.02
C GLU A 260 -17.89 3.40 26.88
N HIS A 261 -18.88 4.24 26.62
CA HIS A 261 -19.90 4.03 25.59
C HIS A 261 -19.75 4.93 24.36
N ALA A 262 -18.85 5.91 24.42
CA ALA A 262 -18.53 6.81 23.31
C ALA A 262 -18.10 6.05 22.04
N GLN A 263 -18.45 6.59 20.88
CA GLN A 263 -18.12 6.04 19.58
C GLN A 263 -17.45 7.10 18.70
N GLY A 264 -16.34 6.76 18.08
CA GLY A 264 -15.79 7.51 16.94
C GLY A 264 -16.44 7.07 15.63
N GLY A 265 -16.07 7.72 14.54
CA GLY A 265 -16.49 7.34 13.19
C GLY A 265 -15.80 6.07 12.69
N ARG A 266 -15.79 5.90 11.37
CA ARG A 266 -15.17 4.77 10.67
C ARG A 266 -13.91 5.22 9.98
N TYR A 267 -12.84 4.44 10.12
CA TYR A 267 -11.60 4.69 9.41
C TYR A 267 -11.51 3.79 8.20
N TRP A 268 -11.53 4.40 7.03
CA TRP A 268 -11.48 3.74 5.74
C TRP A 268 -10.05 3.29 5.44
N ASN A 269 -9.89 1.99 5.19
CA ASN A 269 -8.58 1.42 4.91
C ASN A 269 -8.05 1.84 3.52
N ASN A 270 -6.76 1.61 3.31
CA ASN A 270 -6.08 1.91 2.05
C ASN A 270 -5.57 0.64 1.35
N TYR A 271 -4.93 -0.24 2.12
CA TYR A 271 -4.09 -1.31 1.58
C TYR A 271 -4.87 -2.33 0.74
N THR A 272 -6.00 -2.81 1.26
CA THR A 272 -6.91 -3.73 0.57
C THR A 272 -7.70 -3.04 -0.55
N TRP A 273 -8.21 -1.83 -0.32
CA TRP A 273 -9.02 -1.12 -1.32
C TRP A 273 -8.25 -0.74 -2.60
N HIS A 274 -6.98 -0.38 -2.46
CA HIS A 274 -6.13 -0.16 -3.63
C HIS A 274 -5.89 -1.45 -4.42
N GLY A 275 -5.98 -2.61 -3.75
CA GLY A 275 -5.54 -3.91 -4.25
C GLY A 275 -4.05 -4.16 -3.97
N ASP A 276 -3.41 -3.26 -3.22
CA ASP A 276 -1.98 -3.28 -2.96
C ASP A 276 -1.56 -4.43 -2.05
N GLN A 277 -2.45 -4.86 -1.14
CA GLN A 277 -2.19 -6.01 -0.28
C GLN A 277 -2.18 -7.26 -1.13
N ASP A 278 -1.08 -8.02 -1.10
CA ASP A 278 -1.08 -9.41 -1.55
C ASP A 278 -2.03 -10.22 -0.65
N PRO A 279 -3.23 -10.55 -1.14
CA PRO A 279 -4.25 -11.15 -0.29
C PRO A 279 -3.89 -12.60 0.05
N SER A 280 -2.87 -13.20 -0.57
CA SER A 280 -2.44 -14.57 -0.29
C SER A 280 -1.58 -14.69 0.96
N GLN A 281 -0.80 -13.66 1.32
CA GLN A 281 0.20 -13.75 2.39
C GLN A 281 -0.40 -14.09 3.76
N PRO A 282 -1.50 -13.45 4.19
CA PRO A 282 -2.15 -13.85 5.44
C PRO A 282 -2.58 -15.32 5.49
N TRP A 283 -2.82 -15.96 4.35
CA TRP A 283 -3.31 -17.34 4.29
C TRP A 283 -2.21 -18.40 4.33
N TRP A 284 -0.96 -18.06 4.02
CA TRP A 284 0.14 -19.02 4.07
C TRP A 284 1.16 -18.72 5.17
N ASN A 285 1.26 -17.47 5.65
CA ASN A 285 2.19 -17.11 6.75
C ASN A 285 1.53 -16.42 7.95
N GLY A 286 0.25 -16.08 7.89
CA GLY A 286 -0.47 -15.46 9.01
C GLY A 286 -0.07 -14.01 9.33
N THR A 287 0.73 -13.36 8.48
CA THR A 287 1.10 -11.94 8.61
C THR A 287 0.34 -11.08 7.61
N GLN A 288 0.24 -9.77 7.86
CA GLN A 288 -0.32 -8.85 6.86
C GLN A 288 0.48 -8.91 5.55
N ASN A 289 1.82 -9.00 5.68
CA ASN A 289 2.80 -9.25 4.63
C ASN A 289 4.19 -9.63 5.20
N CYS A 290 5.06 -10.20 4.37
CA CYS A 290 6.41 -10.67 4.68
C CYS A 290 7.47 -10.14 3.68
N ASP A 291 7.57 -8.82 3.58
CA ASP A 291 8.52 -8.16 2.67
C ASP A 291 9.88 -7.86 3.31
N VAL A 292 10.91 -7.86 2.48
CA VAL A 292 12.29 -7.48 2.80
C VAL A 292 12.57 -6.02 2.45
N ASP A 293 13.80 -5.55 2.64
CA ASP A 293 14.29 -4.37 1.92
C ASP A 293 14.75 -4.79 0.51
N LEU A 294 14.55 -3.94 -0.51
CA LEU A 294 14.89 -4.30 -1.89
C LEU A 294 16.39 -4.59 -2.09
N SER A 295 17.26 -4.07 -1.21
CA SER A 295 18.68 -4.39 -1.23
C SER A 295 19.01 -5.86 -0.92
N ASP A 296 18.04 -6.63 -0.39
CA ASP A 296 18.15 -8.08 -0.20
C ASP A 296 18.27 -8.84 -1.53
N MET A 297 17.77 -8.28 -2.63
CA MET A 297 17.89 -8.88 -3.97
C MET A 297 19.34 -9.20 -4.37
N ARG A 298 20.32 -8.49 -3.79
CA ARG A 298 21.75 -8.74 -4.02
C ARG A 298 22.23 -10.12 -3.57
N PHE A 299 21.49 -10.76 -2.66
CA PHE A 299 21.78 -12.12 -2.18
C PHE A 299 21.06 -13.20 -2.98
N SER A 300 20.12 -12.81 -3.86
CA SER A 300 19.34 -13.74 -4.66
C SER A 300 20.16 -14.28 -5.83
N LYS A 301 20.12 -15.60 -6.06
CA LYS A 301 20.70 -16.24 -7.25
C LYS A 301 19.66 -16.59 -8.29
N PHE A 302 18.39 -16.70 -7.90
CA PHE A 302 17.27 -16.81 -8.82
C PHE A 302 16.14 -15.87 -8.41
N ASN A 303 15.92 -14.83 -9.21
CA ASN A 303 14.91 -13.83 -8.95
C ASN A 303 13.81 -13.91 -10.01
N THR A 304 12.60 -14.26 -9.59
CA THR A 304 11.41 -14.24 -10.44
C THR A 304 10.65 -12.95 -10.19
N SER A 305 10.51 -12.10 -11.22
CA SER A 305 9.54 -11.00 -11.19
C SER A 305 8.22 -11.47 -11.78
N TRP A 306 7.16 -11.46 -10.98
CA TRP A 306 5.85 -12.00 -11.34
C TRP A 306 4.79 -10.91 -11.29
N GLY A 307 4.23 -10.54 -12.45
CA GLY A 307 3.27 -9.42 -12.52
C GLY A 307 3.84 -8.09 -12.04
N LYS A 308 5.17 -7.90 -12.13
CA LYS A 308 5.85 -6.72 -11.60
C LYS A 308 6.79 -6.10 -12.63
N ASN A 309 6.65 -4.79 -12.81
CA ASN A 309 7.54 -3.97 -13.62
C ASN A 309 8.42 -3.09 -12.71
N PHE A 310 9.63 -3.56 -12.39
CA PHE A 310 10.58 -2.87 -11.53
C PHE A 310 11.14 -1.60 -12.16
N VAL A 311 11.34 -1.58 -13.47
CA VAL A 311 11.94 -0.43 -14.16
C VAL A 311 11.06 0.80 -14.07
N GLU A 312 9.75 0.67 -14.28
CA GLU A 312 8.83 1.82 -14.29
C GLU A 312 8.17 2.10 -12.93
N ASN A 313 7.84 1.06 -12.16
CA ASN A 313 7.11 1.22 -10.89
C ASN A 313 8.03 1.25 -9.66
N LYS A 314 9.33 0.93 -9.82
CA LYS A 314 10.33 0.99 -8.74
C LYS A 314 11.64 1.64 -9.20
N MET A 315 11.55 2.69 -10.03
CA MET A 315 12.72 3.30 -10.72
C MET A 315 13.95 3.54 -9.83
N PRO A 316 13.83 4.14 -8.62
CA PRO A 316 14.98 4.38 -7.74
C PRO A 316 15.64 3.13 -7.18
N GLU A 317 14.97 1.98 -7.26
CA GLU A 317 15.39 0.69 -6.68
C GLU A 317 15.72 -0.34 -7.77
N ALA A 318 15.43 -0.03 -9.04
CA ALA A 318 15.61 -0.96 -10.15
C ALA A 318 17.08 -1.41 -10.30
N HIS A 319 18.03 -0.63 -9.79
CA HIS A 319 19.44 -0.99 -9.78
C HIS A 319 19.73 -2.25 -8.95
N TRP A 320 18.97 -2.57 -7.89
CA TRP A 320 19.18 -3.80 -7.12
C TRP A 320 19.03 -5.06 -7.97
N LYS A 321 18.15 -5.00 -8.97
CA LYS A 321 17.97 -6.09 -9.93
C LYS A 321 19.12 -6.18 -10.93
N LEU A 322 19.63 -5.03 -11.39
CA LEU A 322 20.84 -4.98 -12.24
C LEU A 322 22.06 -5.52 -11.49
N GLU A 323 22.17 -5.14 -10.23
CA GLU A 323 23.19 -5.61 -9.30
C GLU A 323 23.12 -7.13 -9.04
N CYS A 324 21.92 -7.71 -9.05
CA CYS A 324 21.73 -9.17 -9.01
C CYS A 324 22.27 -9.83 -10.28
N ILE A 325 21.98 -9.26 -11.47
CA ILE A 325 22.50 -9.74 -12.77
C ILE A 325 24.03 -9.66 -12.79
N GLU A 326 24.62 -8.53 -12.39
CA GLU A 326 26.07 -8.33 -12.35
C GLU A 326 26.79 -9.30 -11.42
N ARG A 327 26.09 -9.82 -10.40
CA ARG A 327 26.59 -10.85 -9.48
C ARG A 327 26.35 -12.28 -9.99
N GLY A 328 25.87 -12.44 -11.21
CA GLY A 328 25.58 -13.75 -11.83
C GLY A 328 24.26 -14.37 -11.38
N GLY A 329 23.35 -13.59 -10.78
CA GLY A 329 21.99 -14.02 -10.49
C GLY A 329 21.16 -14.16 -11.76
N ARG A 330 20.31 -15.18 -11.81
CA ARG A 330 19.39 -15.46 -12.91
C ARG A 330 18.05 -14.78 -12.68
N ILE A 331 17.52 -14.15 -13.71
CA ILE A 331 16.27 -13.40 -13.69
C ILE A 331 15.23 -14.05 -14.61
N ALA A 332 14.09 -14.45 -14.04
CA ALA A 332 12.90 -14.81 -14.78
C ALA A 332 11.83 -13.71 -14.67
N VAL A 333 11.08 -13.47 -15.74
CA VAL A 333 9.94 -12.54 -15.71
C VAL A 333 8.69 -13.26 -16.20
N ILE A 334 7.64 -13.26 -15.38
CA ILE A 334 6.33 -13.85 -15.68
C ILE A 334 5.32 -12.71 -15.81
N THR A 335 4.96 -12.37 -17.04
CA THR A 335 3.96 -11.34 -17.36
C THR A 335 3.29 -11.64 -18.71
N PRO A 336 2.02 -11.25 -18.92
CA PRO A 336 1.36 -11.37 -20.22
C PRO A 336 2.09 -10.64 -21.36
N GLU A 337 2.65 -9.48 -21.06
CA GLU A 337 3.38 -8.60 -21.97
C GLU A 337 4.89 -8.64 -21.77
N TYR A 338 5.66 -8.43 -22.84
CA TYR A 338 7.11 -8.21 -22.76
C TYR A 338 7.41 -6.80 -22.24
N ASN A 339 7.44 -6.65 -20.92
CA ASN A 339 7.58 -5.35 -20.25
C ASN A 339 9.05 -4.90 -20.12
N PRO A 340 9.33 -3.65 -19.70
CA PRO A 340 10.69 -3.14 -19.53
C PRO A 340 11.59 -3.95 -18.59
N THR A 341 11.01 -4.68 -17.64
CA THR A 341 11.76 -5.57 -16.74
C THR A 341 12.21 -6.85 -17.45
N ALA A 342 11.46 -7.33 -18.44
CA ALA A 342 11.79 -8.50 -19.25
C ALA A 342 12.99 -8.27 -20.19
N TYR A 343 13.27 -7.03 -20.59
CA TYR A 343 14.37 -6.67 -21.49
C TYR A 343 15.76 -7.12 -21.01
N ARG A 344 15.98 -7.19 -19.69
CA ARG A 344 17.24 -7.69 -19.09
C ARG A 344 17.06 -9.00 -18.33
N ALA A 345 15.98 -9.72 -18.56
CA ALA A 345 15.78 -11.04 -17.96
C ALA A 345 16.53 -12.11 -18.76
N ASP A 346 16.95 -13.20 -18.10
CA ASP A 346 17.49 -14.37 -18.79
C ASP A 346 16.42 -15.05 -19.65
N TYR A 347 15.17 -15.02 -19.21
CA TYR A 347 14.02 -15.45 -19.98
C TYR A 347 12.72 -14.82 -19.48
N TRP A 348 11.82 -14.58 -20.42
CA TRP A 348 10.46 -14.10 -20.18
C TRP A 348 9.46 -15.22 -20.47
N ILE A 349 8.48 -15.36 -19.59
CA ILE A 349 7.41 -16.34 -19.66
C ILE A 349 6.10 -15.59 -19.91
N PRO A 350 5.58 -15.59 -21.15
CA PRO A 350 4.25 -15.06 -21.43
C PRO A 350 3.21 -15.93 -20.74
N ILE A 351 2.24 -15.31 -20.06
CA ILE A 351 1.18 -16.02 -19.35
C ILE A 351 -0.18 -15.40 -19.64
N ARG A 352 -1.21 -16.24 -19.75
CA ARG A 352 -2.60 -15.78 -19.83
C ARG A 352 -2.99 -15.12 -18.50
N PRO A 353 -3.54 -13.89 -18.49
CA PRO A 353 -3.98 -13.26 -17.25
C PRO A 353 -4.89 -14.16 -16.40
N GLU A 354 -4.68 -14.12 -15.07
CA GLU A 354 -5.44 -14.88 -14.06
C GLU A 354 -5.22 -16.41 -14.07
N SER A 355 -4.30 -16.93 -14.89
CA SER A 355 -4.02 -18.36 -14.98
C SER A 355 -2.78 -18.83 -14.20
N ASP A 356 -2.10 -17.91 -13.52
CA ASP A 356 -0.81 -18.09 -12.85
C ASP A 356 -0.79 -19.21 -11.81
N GLY A 357 -1.93 -19.45 -11.14
CA GLY A 357 -2.06 -20.56 -10.20
C GLY A 357 -1.75 -21.92 -10.86
N SER A 358 -2.22 -22.15 -12.08
CA SER A 358 -1.92 -23.41 -12.80
C SER A 358 -0.44 -23.55 -13.14
N PHE A 359 0.23 -22.45 -13.48
CA PHE A 359 1.68 -22.44 -13.74
C PHE A 359 2.46 -22.86 -12.49
N PHE A 360 2.18 -22.27 -11.34
CA PHE A 360 2.90 -22.60 -10.10
C PHE A 360 2.54 -23.97 -9.54
N LEU A 361 1.31 -24.45 -9.73
CA LEU A 361 0.93 -25.81 -9.37
C LEU A 361 1.61 -26.84 -10.29
N GLY A 362 1.69 -26.58 -11.60
CA GLY A 362 2.48 -27.40 -12.52
C GLY A 362 3.97 -27.44 -12.14
N ALA A 363 4.55 -26.29 -11.78
CA ALA A 363 5.92 -26.24 -11.27
C ALA A 363 6.07 -26.99 -9.93
N SER A 364 5.09 -26.91 -9.03
CA SER A 364 5.09 -27.67 -7.77
C SER A 364 5.04 -29.18 -8.01
N LYS A 365 4.28 -29.63 -9.02
CA LYS A 365 4.27 -31.03 -9.47
C LYS A 365 5.67 -31.47 -9.89
N ILE A 366 6.35 -30.70 -10.75
CA ILE A 366 7.72 -31.00 -11.20
C ILE A 366 8.68 -31.10 -10.01
N LEU A 367 8.57 -30.19 -9.03
CA LEU A 367 9.40 -30.24 -7.82
C LEU A 367 9.20 -31.52 -7.01
N LEU A 368 7.96 -32.01 -6.89
CA LEU A 368 7.65 -33.24 -6.17
C LEU A 368 8.06 -34.49 -6.96
N ASP A 369 7.71 -34.56 -8.24
CA ASP A 369 7.97 -35.72 -9.10
C ASP A 369 9.49 -35.93 -9.31
N GLU A 370 10.28 -34.85 -9.38
CA GLU A 370 11.75 -34.92 -9.49
C GLU A 370 12.47 -34.92 -8.13
N GLY A 371 11.74 -34.95 -7.00
CA GLY A 371 12.32 -35.04 -5.65
C GLY A 371 13.14 -33.81 -5.22
N MET A 372 12.81 -32.61 -5.73
CA MET A 372 13.53 -31.36 -5.49
C MET A 372 13.01 -30.55 -4.27
N TYR A 373 12.27 -31.18 -3.37
CA TYR A 373 11.75 -30.52 -2.17
C TYR A 373 12.66 -30.73 -0.93
N ASP A 374 12.67 -29.76 -0.03
CA ASP A 374 13.36 -29.80 1.26
C ASP A 374 12.45 -30.47 2.31
N ALA A 375 12.57 -31.79 2.44
CA ALA A 375 11.75 -32.58 3.34
C ALA A 375 11.86 -32.12 4.81
N ASP A 376 13.04 -31.69 5.24
CA ASP A 376 13.25 -31.22 6.62
C ASP A 376 12.55 -29.89 6.87
N PHE A 377 12.59 -28.98 5.89
CA PHE A 377 11.83 -27.74 5.96
C PHE A 377 10.32 -28.01 5.99
N CYS A 378 9.82 -28.88 5.11
CA CYS A 378 8.42 -29.28 5.04
C CYS A 378 7.93 -29.87 6.38
N ARG A 379 8.69 -30.78 7.00
CA ARG A 379 8.33 -31.37 8.30
C ARG A 379 8.33 -30.33 9.43
N ALA A 380 9.33 -29.46 9.48
CA ALA A 380 9.55 -28.62 10.65
C ALA A 380 8.85 -27.26 10.63
N ASN A 381 8.52 -26.70 9.45
CA ASN A 381 8.09 -25.31 9.31
C ASN A 381 6.73 -25.13 8.62
N THR A 382 6.01 -26.21 8.33
CA THR A 382 4.77 -26.15 7.55
C THR A 382 3.68 -27.03 8.16
N ASP A 383 2.48 -26.96 7.59
CA ASP A 383 1.35 -27.83 7.90
C ASP A 383 1.38 -29.17 7.14
N MET A 384 2.36 -29.40 6.26
CA MET A 384 2.51 -30.60 5.44
C MET A 384 2.46 -31.95 6.20
N PRO A 385 3.01 -32.10 7.43
CA PRO A 385 2.89 -33.34 8.18
C PRO A 385 1.55 -33.50 8.94
N LEU A 386 0.72 -32.47 9.01
CA LEU A 386 -0.52 -32.51 9.78
C LEU A 386 -1.53 -33.45 9.13
N LEU A 387 -2.20 -34.25 9.96
CA LEU A 387 -3.18 -35.25 9.52
C LEU A 387 -4.55 -34.62 9.27
N VAL A 388 -5.13 -34.96 8.12
CA VAL A 388 -6.50 -34.63 7.73
C VAL A 388 -7.30 -35.94 7.61
N ARG A 389 -8.50 -35.94 8.17
CA ARG A 389 -9.46 -37.05 8.05
C ARG A 389 -10.05 -37.09 6.65
N THR A 390 -10.00 -38.24 5.99
CA THR A 390 -10.51 -38.39 4.62
C THR A 390 -12.04 -38.39 4.55
N ASP A 391 -12.72 -38.74 5.65
CA ASP A 391 -14.19 -38.77 5.72
C ASP A 391 -14.82 -37.39 5.91
N THR A 392 -14.11 -36.44 6.52
CA THR A 392 -14.63 -35.09 6.82
C THR A 392 -13.86 -33.95 6.14
N LEU A 393 -12.67 -34.22 5.62
CA LEU A 393 -11.73 -33.21 5.12
C LEU A 393 -11.40 -32.12 6.15
N GLN A 394 -11.39 -32.48 7.43
CA GLN A 394 -10.97 -31.63 8.55
C GLN A 394 -9.69 -32.17 9.18
N TYR A 395 -8.93 -31.30 9.85
CA TYR A 395 -7.80 -31.73 10.67
C TYR A 395 -8.23 -32.82 11.67
N LEU A 396 -7.38 -33.81 11.89
CA LEU A 396 -7.55 -34.77 12.99
C LEU A 396 -7.29 -34.03 14.31
N ASP A 397 -8.36 -33.71 15.04
CA ASP A 397 -8.27 -33.06 16.34
C ASP A 397 -7.89 -34.09 17.41
N PRO A 398 -6.93 -33.80 18.31
CA PRO A 398 -6.53 -34.72 19.37
C PRO A 398 -7.66 -35.10 20.32
N ARG A 399 -8.71 -34.28 20.45
CA ARG A 399 -9.90 -34.61 21.25
C ARG A 399 -10.74 -35.74 20.65
N ASP A 400 -10.57 -36.05 19.37
CA ASP A 400 -11.25 -37.17 18.72
C ASP A 400 -10.56 -38.52 19.02
N VAL A 401 -9.31 -38.51 19.51
CA VAL A 401 -8.44 -39.69 19.62
C VAL A 401 -7.95 -39.93 21.05
N ILE A 402 -7.72 -38.85 21.81
CA ILE A 402 -7.15 -38.91 23.16
C ILE A 402 -8.23 -38.50 24.16
N LYS A 403 -8.58 -39.44 25.05
CA LYS A 403 -9.59 -39.21 26.09
C LYS A 403 -9.14 -38.08 27.02
N ASP A 404 -10.04 -37.14 27.30
CA ASP A 404 -9.84 -36.01 28.22
C ASP A 404 -8.67 -35.07 27.83
N TYR A 405 -8.32 -35.00 26.53
CA TYR A 405 -7.22 -34.18 26.04
C TYR A 405 -7.34 -32.71 26.43
N GLN A 406 -6.26 -32.17 27.00
CA GLN A 406 -6.12 -30.75 27.35
C GLN A 406 -5.06 -30.09 26.47
N PHE A 407 -5.37 -28.89 25.98
CA PHE A 407 -4.38 -28.08 25.27
C PHE A 407 -3.29 -27.59 26.24
N PRO A 408 -2.02 -27.48 25.79
CA PRO A 408 -0.98 -26.84 26.57
C PRO A 408 -1.38 -25.40 26.97
N ASP A 409 -0.95 -24.94 28.14
CA ASP A 409 -1.13 -23.56 28.55
C ASP A 409 -0.20 -22.62 27.76
N PHE A 410 -0.78 -21.87 26.83
CA PHE A 410 -0.05 -20.94 25.98
C PHE A 410 0.10 -19.53 26.58
N THR A 411 -0.50 -19.23 27.74
CA THR A 411 -0.54 -17.87 28.30
C THR A 411 0.84 -17.23 28.46
N LYS A 412 1.87 -18.03 28.71
CA LYS A 412 3.27 -17.58 28.87
C LYS A 412 4.16 -17.77 27.63
N SER A 413 3.64 -18.40 26.58
CA SER A 413 4.35 -18.75 25.34
C SER A 413 4.26 -17.64 24.27
N TYR A 414 4.82 -17.88 23.07
CA TYR A 414 4.72 -16.95 21.95
C TYR A 414 3.25 -16.74 21.53
N SER A 415 2.48 -17.83 21.42
CA SER A 415 1.05 -17.79 21.07
C SER A 415 0.23 -16.91 22.00
N GLY A 416 0.49 -16.96 23.32
CA GLY A 416 -0.24 -16.16 24.31
C GLY A 416 0.28 -14.72 24.45
N LYS A 417 1.60 -14.50 24.41
CA LYS A 417 2.19 -13.17 24.64
C LYS A 417 2.26 -12.29 23.39
N VAL A 418 2.57 -12.89 22.24
CA VAL A 418 2.83 -12.17 20.99
C VAL A 418 1.62 -12.22 20.08
N GLN A 419 1.03 -13.41 19.89
CA GLN A 419 -0.20 -13.55 19.08
C GLN A 419 -1.48 -13.28 19.89
N THR A 420 -1.38 -13.13 21.21
CA THR A 420 -2.48 -12.80 22.11
C THR A 420 -3.67 -13.78 22.07
N LEU A 421 -3.42 -15.05 21.75
CA LEU A 421 -4.46 -16.07 21.67
C LEU A 421 -4.98 -16.44 23.07
N SER A 422 -6.29 -16.29 23.27
CA SER A 422 -6.97 -16.70 24.48
C SER A 422 -7.25 -18.21 24.52
N PRO A 423 -7.43 -18.81 25.72
CA PRO A 423 -7.82 -20.23 25.84
C PRO A 423 -9.10 -20.58 25.07
N ALA A 424 -10.07 -19.67 25.02
CA ALA A 424 -11.31 -19.86 24.27
C ALA A 424 -11.07 -19.89 22.75
N GLU A 425 -10.17 -19.04 22.24
CA GLU A 425 -9.78 -19.06 20.82
C GLU A 425 -9.02 -20.33 20.46
N ILE A 426 -8.11 -20.78 21.33
CA ILE A 426 -7.39 -22.04 21.14
C ILE A 426 -8.37 -23.22 21.11
N ALA A 427 -9.29 -23.30 22.06
CA ALA A 427 -10.30 -24.36 22.10
C ALA A 427 -11.22 -24.35 20.87
N ARG A 428 -11.52 -23.17 20.32
CA ARG A 428 -12.29 -22.99 19.08
C ARG A 428 -11.51 -23.40 17.84
N LEU A 429 -10.21 -23.09 17.78
CA LEU A 429 -9.34 -23.43 16.64
C LEU A 429 -9.01 -24.93 16.60
N GLY A 430 -9.07 -25.62 17.74
CA GLY A 430 -8.78 -27.04 17.84
C GLY A 430 -7.29 -27.36 17.81
N GLY A 431 -6.99 -28.66 17.91
CA GLY A 431 -5.63 -29.19 17.87
C GLY A 431 -5.31 -29.88 16.55
N CYS A 432 -4.06 -30.30 16.43
CA CYS A 432 -3.59 -31.03 15.26
C CYS A 432 -2.83 -32.29 15.71
N MET A 433 -2.78 -33.28 14.83
CA MET A 433 -2.00 -34.49 15.02
C MET A 433 -1.10 -34.75 13.81
N VAL A 434 -0.02 -35.50 14.02
CA VAL A 434 0.88 -36.02 12.98
C VAL A 434 1.02 -37.53 13.14
N TRP A 435 1.36 -38.26 12.07
CA TRP A 435 1.72 -39.67 12.19
C TRP A 435 3.21 -39.82 12.51
N ASP A 436 3.53 -40.26 13.72
CA ASP A 436 4.92 -40.41 14.19
C ASP A 436 5.45 -41.78 13.76
N LEU A 437 6.41 -41.80 12.82
CA LEU A 437 7.03 -43.00 12.27
C LEU A 437 7.77 -43.80 13.33
N ASN A 438 8.34 -43.14 14.34
CA ASN A 438 9.05 -43.82 15.43
C ASN A 438 8.10 -44.64 16.32
N LYS A 439 6.85 -44.18 16.45
CA LYS A 439 5.83 -44.81 17.32
C LYS A 439 4.78 -45.58 16.54
N ASN A 440 4.76 -45.42 15.21
CA ASN A 440 3.76 -45.94 14.30
C ASN A 440 2.31 -45.64 14.76
N GLN A 441 2.06 -44.40 15.18
CA GLN A 441 0.76 -43.94 15.66
C GLN A 441 0.58 -42.43 15.45
N ALA A 442 -0.68 -41.97 15.49
CA ALA A 442 -0.98 -40.54 15.53
C ALA A 442 -0.59 -39.95 16.91
N VAL A 443 0.16 -38.83 16.89
CA VAL A 443 0.55 -38.09 18.10
C VAL A 443 0.11 -36.63 18.01
N PRO A 444 -0.26 -36.00 19.14
CA PRO A 444 -0.65 -34.60 19.14
C PRO A 444 0.57 -33.71 18.89
N ILE A 445 0.36 -32.64 18.12
CA ILE A 445 1.32 -31.54 17.92
C ILE A 445 0.63 -30.23 18.29
N HIS A 446 1.39 -29.22 18.71
CA HIS A 446 0.87 -27.91 19.06
C HIS A 446 1.64 -26.77 18.40
N ARG A 447 1.07 -25.56 18.43
CA ARG A 447 1.49 -24.38 17.66
C ARG A 447 2.90 -23.86 17.96
N GLU A 448 3.49 -24.26 19.07
CA GLU A 448 4.87 -23.89 19.45
C GLU A 448 5.91 -24.90 18.93
N LEU A 449 5.48 -26.09 18.46
CA LEU A 449 6.37 -27.12 17.90
C LEU A 449 6.64 -26.82 16.43
N VAL A 450 7.39 -25.75 16.18
CA VAL A 450 7.83 -25.32 14.84
C VAL A 450 9.35 -25.13 14.84
N GLY A 451 9.99 -25.37 13.71
CA GLY A 451 11.42 -25.19 13.49
C GLY A 451 12.28 -25.96 14.49
N TRP A 452 13.08 -25.24 15.29
CA TRP A 452 13.94 -25.84 16.31
C TRP A 452 13.18 -26.52 17.47
N HIS A 453 11.99 -26.04 17.85
CA HIS A 453 11.17 -26.68 18.88
C HIS A 453 10.61 -28.00 18.37
N PHE A 454 10.21 -28.03 17.09
CA PHE A 454 9.81 -29.25 16.42
C PHE A 454 10.93 -30.29 16.42
N LYS A 455 12.14 -29.92 15.95
CA LYS A 455 13.30 -30.83 15.92
C LYS A 455 13.66 -31.39 17.29
N LYS A 456 13.52 -30.59 18.36
CA LYS A 456 13.78 -31.03 19.75
C LYS A 456 12.70 -31.94 20.33
N SER A 457 11.52 -32.03 19.72
CA SER A 457 10.42 -32.87 20.22
C SER A 457 10.69 -34.38 20.06
N GLY A 458 11.59 -34.76 19.15
CA GLY A 458 11.87 -36.16 18.80
C GLY A 458 10.77 -36.85 17.98
N ILE A 459 9.73 -36.12 17.55
CA ILE A 459 8.70 -36.63 16.66
C ILE A 459 9.29 -36.76 15.23
N ASP A 460 9.12 -37.93 14.61
CA ASP A 460 9.46 -38.13 13.19
C ASP A 460 8.17 -38.26 12.35
N PRO A 461 7.67 -37.18 11.75
CA PRO A 461 6.36 -37.19 11.12
C PRO A 461 6.43 -37.77 9.70
N ALA A 462 5.44 -38.60 9.35
CA ALA A 462 5.22 -39.00 7.98
C ALA A 462 4.76 -37.80 7.13
N LEU A 463 5.35 -37.63 5.95
CA LEU A 463 4.84 -36.73 4.91
C LEU A 463 3.91 -37.44 3.93
N THR A 464 4.06 -38.76 3.77
CA THR A 464 3.33 -39.55 2.78
C THR A 464 2.56 -40.69 3.44
N GLY A 465 1.69 -41.31 2.66
CA GLY A 465 0.88 -42.46 3.05
C GLY A 465 -0.50 -42.12 3.58
N THR A 466 -1.35 -43.14 3.61
CA THR A 466 -2.64 -43.13 4.29
C THR A 466 -2.51 -43.99 5.53
N HIS A 467 -2.88 -43.44 6.67
CA HIS A 467 -2.74 -44.09 7.98
C HIS A 467 -4.12 -44.31 8.60
N ARG A 468 -4.25 -45.37 9.39
CA ARG A 468 -5.51 -45.72 10.06
C ARG A 468 -5.48 -45.25 11.51
N VAL A 469 -6.48 -44.47 11.92
CA VAL A 469 -6.62 -43.99 13.30
C VAL A 469 -7.96 -44.42 13.88
N ARG A 470 -7.92 -44.99 15.07
CA ARG A 470 -9.12 -45.32 15.85
C ARG A 470 -9.54 -44.12 16.70
N LEU A 471 -10.78 -43.67 16.51
CA LEU A 471 -11.39 -42.57 17.26
C LEU A 471 -11.94 -43.06 18.61
N LEU A 472 -12.19 -42.13 19.53
CA LEU A 472 -12.79 -42.41 20.84
C LEU A 472 -14.20 -43.02 20.75
N ASN A 473 -14.94 -42.74 19.68
CA ASN A 473 -16.25 -43.36 19.42
C ASN A 473 -16.15 -44.80 18.88
N GLY A 474 -14.94 -45.36 18.78
CA GLY A 474 -14.69 -46.72 18.32
C GLY A 474 -14.58 -46.89 16.80
N ARG A 475 -14.92 -45.86 16.00
CA ARG A 475 -14.73 -45.90 14.54
C ARG A 475 -13.26 -45.82 14.18
N GLU A 476 -12.87 -46.51 13.12
CA GLU A 476 -11.60 -46.26 12.45
C GLU A 476 -11.82 -45.33 11.25
N VAL A 477 -10.91 -44.39 11.07
CA VAL A 477 -10.91 -43.46 9.94
C VAL A 477 -9.54 -43.46 9.29
N ASP A 478 -9.54 -43.25 7.98
CA ASP A 478 -8.31 -42.98 7.25
C ASP A 478 -7.92 -41.52 7.40
N VAL A 479 -6.62 -41.30 7.56
CA VAL A 479 -6.03 -39.98 7.65
C VAL A 479 -4.83 -39.88 6.72
N MET A 480 -4.63 -38.71 6.14
CA MET A 480 -3.49 -38.43 5.26
C MET A 480 -2.77 -37.17 5.75
N PRO A 481 -1.42 -37.15 5.75
CA PRO A 481 -0.68 -35.90 5.87
C PRO A 481 -1.05 -34.96 4.70
N ILE A 482 -1.08 -33.65 4.95
CA ILE A 482 -1.36 -32.65 3.90
C ILE A 482 -0.43 -32.79 2.68
N PHE A 483 0.84 -33.15 2.90
CA PHE A 483 1.78 -33.38 1.79
C PHE A 483 1.33 -34.53 0.87
N GLN A 484 0.85 -35.65 1.42
CA GLN A 484 0.25 -36.73 0.63
C GLN A 484 -0.96 -36.23 -0.18
N MET A 485 -1.79 -35.37 0.42
CA MET A 485 -2.95 -34.80 -0.28
C MET A 485 -2.53 -33.88 -1.43
N TYR A 486 -1.44 -33.10 -1.28
CA TYR A 486 -0.86 -32.34 -2.38
C TYR A 486 -0.38 -33.26 -3.50
N GLN A 487 0.29 -34.37 -3.19
CA GLN A 487 0.71 -35.33 -4.22
C GLN A 487 -0.46 -35.89 -5.03
N VAL A 488 -1.61 -36.12 -4.40
CA VAL A 488 -2.85 -36.55 -5.08
C VAL A 488 -3.39 -35.44 -5.97
N HIS A 489 -3.59 -34.23 -5.43
CA HIS A 489 -4.18 -33.11 -6.18
C HIS A 489 -3.28 -32.58 -7.31
N LEU A 490 -1.96 -32.62 -7.14
CA LEU A 490 -1.05 -32.13 -8.16
C LEU A 490 -1.02 -33.03 -9.41
N GLN A 491 -1.59 -34.24 -9.36
CA GLN A 491 -1.73 -35.07 -10.57
C GLN A 491 -2.65 -34.43 -11.63
N ASP A 492 -3.58 -33.55 -11.22
CA ASP A 492 -4.44 -32.80 -12.14
C ASP A 492 -3.71 -31.70 -12.93
N TYR A 493 -2.42 -31.45 -12.61
CA TYR A 493 -1.60 -30.38 -13.20
C TYR A 493 -0.44 -30.95 -14.02
N ASP A 494 -0.72 -31.90 -14.91
CA ASP A 494 0.24 -32.34 -15.92
C ASP A 494 0.63 -31.17 -16.86
N LEU A 495 1.76 -31.32 -17.54
CA LEU A 495 2.35 -30.24 -18.35
C LEU A 495 1.45 -29.79 -19.51
N ASP A 496 0.64 -30.69 -20.07
CA ASP A 496 -0.24 -30.39 -21.19
C ASP A 496 -1.45 -29.60 -20.72
N THR A 497 -2.05 -30.03 -19.60
CA THR A 497 -3.15 -29.32 -18.94
C THR A 497 -2.71 -27.92 -18.48
N VAL A 498 -1.54 -27.81 -17.83
CA VAL A 498 -0.99 -26.52 -17.37
C VAL A 498 -0.78 -25.59 -18.56
N HIS A 499 -0.15 -26.07 -19.64
CA HIS A 499 0.02 -25.29 -20.87
C HIS A 499 -1.31 -24.85 -21.48
N GLN A 500 -2.31 -25.72 -21.50
CA GLN A 500 -3.63 -25.39 -22.04
C GLN A 500 -4.31 -24.26 -21.26
N ILE A 501 -4.17 -24.26 -19.93
CA ILE A 501 -4.76 -23.24 -19.04
C ILE A 501 -3.99 -21.92 -19.16
N CYS A 502 -2.68 -21.95 -18.92
CA CYS A 502 -1.88 -20.73 -18.78
C CYS A 502 -1.28 -20.20 -20.08
N ARG A 503 -1.26 -21.02 -21.13
CA ARG A 503 -0.67 -20.71 -22.45
C ARG A 503 0.83 -20.43 -22.45
N SER A 504 1.51 -20.56 -21.31
CA SER A 504 2.98 -20.47 -21.25
C SER A 504 3.62 -21.65 -21.97
N PRO A 505 4.74 -21.45 -22.71
CA PRO A 505 5.47 -22.53 -23.35
C PRO A 505 5.89 -23.63 -22.36
N LYS A 506 5.70 -24.89 -22.75
CA LYS A 506 5.97 -26.06 -21.89
C LYS A 506 7.42 -26.12 -21.42
N ASP A 507 8.36 -25.81 -22.30
CA ASP A 507 9.79 -25.76 -22.00
C ASP A 507 10.13 -24.70 -20.95
N LEU A 508 9.47 -23.54 -20.98
CA LEU A 508 9.66 -22.48 -19.99
C LEU A 508 9.05 -22.82 -18.63
N ILE A 509 7.92 -23.53 -18.59
CA ILE A 509 7.33 -24.06 -17.35
C ILE A 509 8.32 -25.03 -16.69
N VAL A 510 8.84 -25.99 -17.46
CA VAL A 510 9.81 -26.99 -16.97
C VAL A 510 11.10 -26.32 -16.52
N ARG A 511 11.64 -25.41 -17.33
CA ARG A 511 12.85 -24.65 -17.00
C ARG A 511 12.69 -23.87 -15.70
N TRP A 512 11.59 -23.13 -15.56
CA TRP A 512 11.34 -22.35 -14.34
C TRP A 512 11.18 -23.25 -13.10
N GLY A 513 10.45 -24.36 -13.21
CA GLY A 513 10.29 -25.32 -12.11
C GLY A 513 11.62 -25.91 -11.64
N ARG A 514 12.48 -26.34 -12.57
CA ARG A 514 13.82 -26.86 -12.26
C ARG A 514 14.76 -25.79 -11.71
N ASP A 515 14.71 -24.57 -12.24
CA ASP A 515 15.50 -23.45 -11.72
C ASP A 515 15.07 -23.09 -10.29
N MET A 516 13.76 -23.07 -10.01
CA MET A 516 13.23 -22.89 -8.66
C MET A 516 13.69 -24.01 -7.72
N GLY A 517 13.77 -25.26 -8.18
CA GLY A 517 14.26 -26.41 -7.42
C GLY A 517 15.75 -26.35 -7.11
N THR A 518 16.57 -25.94 -8.07
CA THR A 518 18.03 -26.14 -8.03
C THR A 518 18.85 -24.88 -7.73
N VAL A 519 18.38 -23.68 -8.09
CA VAL A 519 19.13 -22.43 -7.89
C VAL A 519 18.75 -21.81 -6.55
N LYS A 520 19.71 -21.66 -5.64
CA LYS A 520 19.49 -21.12 -4.28
C LYS A 520 20.50 -20.03 -3.92
N PRO A 521 20.09 -18.94 -3.23
CA PRO A 521 18.72 -18.64 -2.79
C PRO A 521 17.80 -18.18 -3.95
N ALA A 522 16.52 -18.54 -3.89
CA ALA A 522 15.52 -18.12 -4.88
C ALA A 522 14.41 -17.27 -4.26
N ALA A 523 14.01 -16.21 -4.96
CA ALA A 523 12.95 -15.30 -4.56
C ALA A 523 11.93 -15.07 -5.68
N ILE A 524 10.68 -14.85 -5.27
CA ILE A 524 9.59 -14.35 -6.11
C ILE A 524 9.27 -12.93 -5.62
N HIS A 525 9.33 -11.97 -6.53
CA HIS A 525 8.89 -10.60 -6.30
C HIS A 525 7.65 -10.31 -7.14
N ASN A 526 6.53 -10.08 -6.46
CA ASN A 526 5.24 -9.81 -7.08
C ASN A 526 4.77 -8.36 -6.82
N GLY A 527 3.62 -7.98 -7.36
CA GLY A 527 3.03 -6.66 -7.11
C GLY A 527 1.66 -6.48 -7.75
N GLU A 528 1.38 -5.26 -8.15
CA GLU A 528 0.06 -4.77 -8.59
C GLU A 528 -0.51 -5.58 -9.77
N GLY A 529 0.36 -6.04 -10.68
CA GLY A 529 -0.05 -6.80 -11.87
C GLY A 529 -0.64 -8.17 -11.56
N VAL A 530 -0.51 -8.69 -10.34
CA VAL A 530 -1.16 -9.92 -9.89
C VAL A 530 -2.06 -9.71 -8.67
N CYS A 531 -1.72 -8.77 -7.79
CA CYS A 531 -2.52 -8.47 -6.59
C CYS A 531 -3.91 -7.90 -6.91
N HIS A 532 -4.09 -7.32 -8.10
CA HIS A 532 -5.37 -6.73 -8.53
C HIS A 532 -6.35 -7.72 -9.18
N TYR A 533 -6.08 -9.03 -9.10
CA TYR A 533 -6.95 -10.08 -9.62
C TYR A 533 -7.77 -10.76 -8.52
N PHE A 534 -8.97 -11.20 -8.89
CA PHE A 534 -9.93 -11.80 -7.96
C PHE A 534 -9.38 -13.09 -7.32
N HIS A 535 -8.68 -13.92 -8.10
CA HIS A 535 -8.12 -15.19 -7.65
C HIS A 535 -6.69 -15.11 -7.07
N MET A 536 -6.16 -13.91 -6.79
CA MET A 536 -4.78 -13.76 -6.28
C MET A 536 -4.53 -14.56 -5.00
N THR A 537 -5.51 -14.70 -4.11
CA THR A 537 -5.36 -15.51 -2.88
C THR A 537 -4.92 -16.95 -3.21
N GLN A 538 -5.46 -17.55 -4.26
CA GLN A 538 -5.10 -18.91 -4.70
C GLN A 538 -3.78 -18.90 -5.47
N ASN A 539 -3.62 -17.97 -6.42
CA ASN A 539 -2.41 -17.88 -7.24
C ASN A 539 -1.15 -17.62 -6.40
N GLY A 540 -1.24 -16.69 -5.43
CA GLY A 540 -0.13 -16.37 -4.54
C GLY A 540 0.22 -17.50 -3.57
N ARG A 541 -0.77 -18.29 -3.11
CA ARG A 541 -0.52 -19.51 -2.34
C ARG A 541 0.20 -20.57 -3.18
N ALA A 542 -0.17 -20.73 -4.45
CA ALA A 542 0.52 -21.63 -5.36
C ALA A 542 1.97 -21.17 -5.63
N ALA A 543 2.20 -19.87 -5.82
CA ALA A 543 3.54 -19.30 -5.95
C ALA A 543 4.38 -19.56 -4.68
N ALA A 544 3.83 -19.26 -3.50
CA ALA A 544 4.48 -19.49 -2.22
C ALA A 544 4.80 -20.98 -1.99
N LEU A 545 3.93 -21.90 -2.43
CA LEU A 545 4.14 -23.34 -2.32
C LEU A 545 5.48 -23.77 -2.96
N THR A 546 5.86 -23.20 -4.11
CA THR A 546 7.14 -23.54 -4.77
C THR A 546 8.37 -23.15 -3.91
N LEU A 547 8.28 -22.03 -3.19
CA LEU A 547 9.34 -21.57 -2.29
C LEU A 547 9.34 -22.37 -0.97
N ILE A 548 8.16 -22.70 -0.45
CA ILE A 548 7.98 -23.53 0.75
C ILE A 548 8.54 -24.93 0.51
N LEU A 549 8.13 -25.59 -0.58
CA LEU A 549 8.61 -26.92 -0.95
C LEU A 549 10.12 -26.95 -1.05
N THR A 550 10.74 -25.86 -1.50
CA THR A 550 12.18 -25.82 -1.73
C THR A 550 12.99 -25.18 -0.60
N GLY A 551 12.36 -24.89 0.55
CA GLY A 551 13.02 -24.30 1.72
C GLY A 551 13.57 -22.89 1.50
N ASN A 552 13.03 -22.14 0.54
CA ASN A 552 13.42 -20.75 0.20
C ASN A 552 12.61 -19.71 0.99
N ILE A 553 12.45 -19.91 2.29
CA ILE A 553 11.73 -19.00 3.19
C ILE A 553 12.65 -18.65 4.37
N GLY A 554 12.73 -17.36 4.71
CA GLY A 554 13.47 -16.88 5.89
C GLY A 554 14.99 -16.86 5.72
N LYS A 555 15.51 -16.90 4.49
CA LYS A 555 16.93 -16.79 4.15
C LYS A 555 17.16 -15.53 3.32
N PHE A 556 18.33 -14.89 3.44
CA PHE A 556 18.69 -13.74 2.61
C PHE A 556 18.62 -14.09 1.11
N GLY A 557 18.05 -13.21 0.29
CA GLY A 557 17.88 -13.41 -1.14
C GLY A 557 16.79 -14.42 -1.54
N SER A 558 15.96 -14.84 -0.58
CA SER A 558 14.86 -15.78 -0.78
C SER A 558 13.53 -15.29 -0.24
N GLY A 559 12.43 -15.80 -0.79
CA GLY A 559 11.10 -15.60 -0.25
C GLY A 559 10.10 -15.16 -1.31
N CYS A 560 8.86 -14.94 -0.87
CA CYS A 560 7.80 -14.38 -1.70
C CYS A 560 7.50 -12.98 -1.17
N HIS A 561 7.81 -11.96 -1.95
CA HIS A 561 7.72 -10.56 -1.54
C HIS A 561 6.79 -9.79 -2.46
N THR A 562 6.01 -8.89 -1.90
CA THR A 562 5.09 -8.04 -2.65
C THR A 562 5.55 -6.59 -2.64
N TRP A 563 5.32 -5.89 -3.75
CA TRP A 563 5.72 -4.50 -3.90
C TRP A 563 4.63 -3.70 -4.59
N SER A 564 3.79 -3.04 -3.81
CA SER A 564 2.71 -2.18 -4.30
C SER A 564 2.93 -0.73 -3.84
N GLY A 565 2.03 -0.13 -3.06
CA GLY A 565 2.18 1.20 -2.44
C GLY A 565 2.99 1.27 -1.13
N ASN A 566 3.03 2.44 -0.49
CA ASN A 566 3.70 2.72 0.79
C ASN A 566 2.92 2.23 2.01
N TYR A 567 2.70 0.92 2.14
CA TYR A 567 1.87 0.37 3.21
C TYR A 567 2.62 0.10 4.54
N LYS A 568 3.94 -0.12 4.50
CA LYS A 568 4.71 -0.57 5.68
C LYS A 568 5.33 0.62 6.44
N ALA A 569 4.81 0.91 7.63
CA ALA A 569 5.38 1.93 8.51
C ALA A 569 6.52 1.34 9.37
N GLY A 570 7.77 1.53 8.93
CA GLY A 570 8.96 1.12 9.69
C GLY A 570 9.33 2.08 10.83
N THR A 571 8.78 3.31 10.83
CA THR A 571 9.00 4.33 11.86
C THR A 571 7.82 4.40 12.82
N TRP A 572 8.08 4.65 14.10
CA TRP A 572 7.07 4.72 15.18
C TRP A 572 6.34 3.38 15.41
N ALA A 573 7.09 2.28 15.34
CA ALA A 573 6.60 0.97 15.71
C ALA A 573 6.26 0.91 17.21
N SER A 574 5.21 0.14 17.54
CA SER A 574 4.92 -0.21 18.93
C SER A 574 6.02 -1.14 19.46
N THR A 575 6.64 -0.80 20.58
CA THR A 575 7.69 -1.61 21.19
C THR A 575 7.59 -1.57 22.72
N PRO A 576 8.09 -2.59 23.44
CA PRO A 576 8.06 -2.58 24.90
C PRO A 576 8.73 -1.36 25.55
N TRP A 577 9.75 -0.77 24.90
CA TRP A 577 10.44 0.40 25.42
C TRP A 577 9.86 1.73 24.94
N ALA A 578 9.30 1.82 23.72
CA ALA A 578 8.75 3.06 23.17
C ALA A 578 7.26 3.29 23.48
N GLY A 579 6.52 2.25 23.85
CA GLY A 579 5.06 2.31 24.06
C GLY A 579 4.28 2.00 22.78
N ALA A 580 3.10 2.61 22.63
CA ALA A 580 2.13 2.23 21.58
C ALA A 580 2.50 2.69 20.15
N GLY A 581 3.68 3.29 19.95
CA GLY A 581 4.16 3.76 18.64
C GLY A 581 3.18 4.74 17.99
N LEU A 582 2.80 4.49 16.73
CA LEU A 582 1.81 5.29 15.99
C LEU A 582 0.45 5.41 16.70
N GLY A 583 0.11 4.43 17.56
CA GLY A 583 -1.11 4.47 18.38
C GLY A 583 -1.15 5.67 19.34
N VAL A 584 0.00 6.16 19.78
CA VAL A 584 0.12 7.37 20.61
C VAL A 584 -0.42 8.59 19.88
N HIS A 585 -0.07 8.77 18.61
CA HIS A 585 -0.51 9.93 17.83
C HIS A 585 -1.95 9.81 17.34
N THR A 586 -2.34 8.60 16.92
CA THR A 586 -3.61 8.37 16.22
C THR A 586 -4.76 7.93 17.12
N GLY A 587 -4.46 7.44 18.32
CA GLY A 587 -5.43 6.84 19.23
C GLY A 587 -5.26 7.25 20.69
N GLU A 588 -4.57 8.35 20.99
CA GLU A 588 -4.58 8.95 22.33
C GLU A 588 -6.03 9.10 22.84
N ASP A 589 -6.26 8.71 24.09
CA ASP A 589 -7.57 8.80 24.71
C ASP A 589 -7.97 10.28 24.88
N PRO A 590 -9.00 10.78 24.15
CA PRO A 590 -9.42 12.18 24.25
C PRO A 590 -10.00 12.56 25.62
N PHE A 591 -10.33 11.59 26.47
CA PHE A 591 -10.81 11.84 27.83
C PHE A 591 -9.68 11.87 28.87
N HIS A 592 -8.46 11.52 28.47
CA HIS A 592 -7.26 11.50 29.31
C HIS A 592 -6.04 12.03 28.55
N ILE A 593 -6.19 13.21 27.94
CA ILE A 593 -5.14 13.84 27.13
C ILE A 593 -3.89 14.09 27.98
N THR A 594 -2.74 13.72 27.44
CA THR A 594 -1.44 14.03 28.01
C THR A 594 -1.06 15.47 27.65
N THR A 595 -0.94 16.32 28.67
CA THR A 595 -0.57 17.74 28.52
C THR A 595 0.90 18.03 28.81
N ASP A 596 1.64 17.06 29.39
CA ASP A 596 3.07 17.18 29.61
C ASP A 596 3.83 16.96 28.28
N PRO A 597 4.52 17.98 27.76
CA PRO A 597 5.28 17.86 26.51
C PRO A 597 6.47 16.88 26.61
N ASN A 598 6.87 16.48 27.83
CA ASN A 598 7.99 15.55 28.07
C ASN A 598 7.54 14.13 28.41
N ALA A 599 6.24 13.85 28.39
CA ALA A 599 5.71 12.52 28.72
C ALA A 599 6.29 11.45 27.79
N HIS A 600 6.71 10.33 28.37
CA HIS A 600 7.20 9.21 27.58
C HIS A 600 6.03 8.56 26.83
N GLY A 601 6.26 8.06 25.60
CA GLY A 601 5.24 7.35 24.81
C GLY A 601 4.60 6.10 25.46
N LYS A 602 5.13 5.63 26.59
CA LYS A 602 4.56 4.53 27.39
C LYS A 602 3.51 5.02 28.40
N GLU A 603 3.58 6.29 28.76
CA GLU A 603 2.69 6.94 29.73
C GLU A 603 1.41 7.45 29.05
N ILE A 604 1.47 7.66 27.73
CA ILE A 604 0.33 8.14 26.95
C ILE A 604 -0.73 7.03 26.84
N LYS A 605 -1.92 7.33 27.36
CA LYS A 605 -3.06 6.41 27.33
C LYS A 605 -3.65 6.39 25.93
N VAL A 606 -3.74 5.19 25.36
CA VAL A 606 -4.31 4.97 24.03
C VAL A 606 -5.62 4.21 24.17
N LYS A 607 -6.67 4.70 23.51
CA LYS A 607 -7.97 4.04 23.41
C LYS A 607 -8.60 4.35 22.05
N SER A 608 -8.78 3.31 21.24
CA SER A 608 -9.40 3.48 19.92
C SER A 608 -10.93 3.55 20.03
N TYR A 609 -11.49 4.72 19.72
CA TYR A 609 -12.93 4.94 19.61
C TYR A 609 -13.46 4.75 18.19
N TYR A 610 -12.60 4.94 17.19
CA TYR A 610 -12.94 4.65 15.79
C TYR A 610 -12.78 3.15 15.50
N TYR A 611 -13.36 2.72 14.38
CA TYR A 611 -13.26 1.32 13.94
C TYR A 611 -12.95 1.26 12.44
N GLY A 612 -12.14 0.28 12.03
CA GLY A 612 -11.75 0.10 10.63
C GLY A 612 -12.92 -0.32 9.75
N GLU A 613 -12.94 0.13 8.50
CA GLU A 613 -13.95 -0.23 7.52
C GLU A 613 -13.34 -0.32 6.12
N GLU A 614 -13.80 -1.29 5.34
CA GLU A 614 -13.41 -1.47 3.95
C GLU A 614 -14.16 -0.48 3.05
N VAL A 615 -13.39 0.28 2.27
CA VAL A 615 -13.91 1.26 1.32
C VAL A 615 -14.62 0.57 0.15
N GLY A 616 -14.34 -0.72 -0.07
CA GLY A 616 -15.09 -1.58 -0.98
C GLY A 616 -16.60 -1.60 -0.73
N TYR A 617 -17.07 -1.42 0.52
CA TYR A 617 -18.51 -1.31 0.79
C TYR A 617 -19.10 0.00 0.28
N TRP A 618 -18.34 1.10 0.33
CA TRP A 618 -18.72 2.33 -0.36
C TRP A 618 -18.84 2.06 -1.87
N ASN A 619 -17.81 1.46 -2.50
CA ASN A 619 -17.80 1.02 -3.91
C ASN A 619 -18.94 0.05 -4.29
N HIS A 620 -19.60 -0.54 -3.29
CA HIS A 620 -20.70 -1.46 -3.43
C HIS A 620 -21.98 -0.83 -2.88
N GLY A 621 -22.38 0.33 -3.44
CA GLY A 621 -23.64 0.98 -3.09
C GLY A 621 -23.78 1.45 -1.64
N ASP A 622 -22.67 1.66 -0.90
CA ASP A 622 -22.68 1.92 0.54
C ASP A 622 -23.42 0.84 1.36
N THR A 623 -23.27 -0.43 0.97
CA THR A 623 -23.93 -1.56 1.63
C THR A 623 -22.98 -2.72 1.94
N ALA A 624 -23.35 -3.51 2.94
CA ALA A 624 -22.69 -4.78 3.24
C ALA A 624 -22.94 -5.79 2.11
N LEU A 625 -22.00 -6.72 1.91
CA LEU A 625 -22.19 -7.84 0.97
C LEU A 625 -23.27 -8.80 1.49
N ILE A 626 -24.49 -8.61 0.99
CA ILE A 626 -25.69 -9.38 1.32
C ILE A 626 -26.28 -9.90 0.01
N VAL A 627 -26.41 -11.22 -0.11
CA VAL A 627 -26.86 -11.88 -1.34
C VAL A 627 -28.06 -12.75 -1.04
N ASN A 628 -29.14 -12.59 -1.82
CA ASN A 628 -30.26 -13.51 -1.81
C ASN A 628 -29.96 -14.67 -2.75
N THR A 629 -29.53 -15.80 -2.19
CA THR A 629 -29.22 -17.01 -2.96
C THR A 629 -30.48 -17.82 -3.24
N PRO A 630 -30.63 -18.47 -4.41
CA PRO A 630 -31.80 -19.31 -4.70
C PRO A 630 -32.00 -20.44 -3.68
N LYS A 631 -30.90 -21.05 -3.20
CA LYS A 631 -30.95 -22.22 -2.30
C LYS A 631 -31.03 -21.87 -0.82
N TYR A 632 -30.40 -20.78 -0.39
CA TYR A 632 -30.22 -20.48 1.03
C TYR A 632 -30.90 -19.17 1.48
N GLY A 633 -31.64 -18.52 0.58
CA GLY A 633 -32.26 -17.22 0.81
C GLY A 633 -31.23 -16.13 1.09
N ARG A 634 -31.60 -15.17 1.94
CA ARG A 634 -30.74 -14.04 2.35
C ARG A 634 -29.52 -14.55 3.10
N ARG A 635 -28.33 -14.26 2.58
CA ARG A 635 -27.03 -14.55 3.18
C ARG A 635 -26.23 -13.28 3.35
N VAL A 636 -25.75 -13.06 4.57
CA VAL A 636 -24.83 -11.97 4.90
C VAL A 636 -23.42 -12.53 4.84
N PHE A 637 -22.68 -12.21 3.78
CA PHE A 637 -21.29 -12.64 3.62
C PHE A 637 -20.32 -11.72 4.35
N THR A 638 -20.76 -10.50 4.65
CA THR A 638 -20.00 -9.59 5.50
C THR A 638 -19.99 -10.10 6.94
N GLY A 639 -18.81 -10.44 7.46
CA GLY A 639 -18.64 -10.91 8.82
C GLY A 639 -18.96 -9.83 9.87
N LYS A 640 -19.25 -10.26 11.11
CA LYS A 640 -19.60 -9.36 12.22
C LYS A 640 -18.49 -8.37 12.58
N THR A 641 -17.23 -8.75 12.39
CA THR A 641 -16.06 -7.94 12.71
C THR A 641 -15.76 -6.85 11.69
N HIS A 642 -16.37 -6.87 10.49
CA HIS A 642 -16.08 -5.92 9.42
C HIS A 642 -17.35 -5.27 8.83
N MET A 643 -18.49 -5.43 9.50
CA MET A 643 -19.76 -4.84 9.08
C MET A 643 -19.61 -3.31 8.91
N PRO A 644 -19.96 -2.74 7.74
CA PRO A 644 -19.93 -1.30 7.54
C PRO A 644 -21.08 -0.61 8.30
N THR A 645 -20.99 0.71 8.43
CA THR A 645 -22.12 1.56 8.84
C THR A 645 -22.57 2.44 7.66
N PRO A 646 -23.78 3.01 7.67
CA PRO A 646 -24.21 3.95 6.64
C PRO A 646 -23.28 5.17 6.52
N SER A 647 -23.09 5.71 5.32
CA SER A 647 -22.27 6.92 5.10
C SER A 647 -23.15 8.18 5.01
N LYS A 648 -22.82 9.21 5.80
CA LYS A 648 -23.45 10.55 5.73
C LYS A 648 -22.46 11.70 5.73
N PHE A 649 -21.25 11.47 6.22
CA PHE A 649 -20.16 12.43 6.22
C PHE A 649 -18.90 11.71 5.78
N ARG A 650 -18.10 12.32 4.89
CA ARG A 650 -16.82 11.77 4.47
C ARG A 650 -15.74 12.84 4.52
N TRP A 651 -14.61 12.51 5.12
CA TRP A 651 -13.44 13.37 5.12
C TRP A 651 -12.21 12.58 4.66
N VAL A 652 -11.68 12.98 3.51
CA VAL A 652 -10.44 12.44 2.93
C VAL A 652 -9.31 13.47 2.98
N ALA A 653 -8.09 13.02 3.26
CA ALA A 653 -6.90 13.87 3.29
C ALA A 653 -5.74 13.24 2.49
N ASN A 654 -5.17 14.01 1.55
CA ASN A 654 -4.07 13.59 0.69
C ASN A 654 -4.34 12.27 -0.06
N VAL A 655 -5.54 12.16 -0.63
CA VAL A 655 -5.94 11.01 -1.44
C VAL A 655 -6.94 11.50 -2.47
N ASN A 656 -6.79 11.06 -3.72
CA ASN A 656 -7.78 11.29 -4.76
C ASN A 656 -8.73 10.09 -4.82
N VAL A 657 -9.68 10.01 -3.88
CA VAL A 657 -10.51 8.83 -3.66
C VAL A 657 -11.45 8.57 -4.85
N LEU A 658 -11.99 9.59 -5.50
CA LEU A 658 -12.89 9.39 -6.65
C LEU A 658 -12.14 8.93 -7.88
N ASN A 659 -10.97 9.50 -8.17
CA ASN A 659 -10.22 9.13 -9.37
C ASN A 659 -9.61 7.72 -9.27
N ASN A 660 -9.42 7.22 -8.05
CA ASN A 660 -8.91 5.88 -7.80
C ASN A 660 -10.03 4.85 -7.56
N SER A 661 -11.30 5.27 -7.51
CA SER A 661 -12.39 4.36 -7.19
C SER A 661 -12.71 3.42 -8.35
N LYS A 662 -12.73 2.13 -8.04
CA LYS A 662 -13.40 1.13 -8.90
C LYS A 662 -14.90 1.37 -8.78
N HIS A 663 -15.67 1.06 -9.84
CA HIS A 663 -17.10 1.35 -9.91
C HIS A 663 -17.45 2.86 -9.76
N HIS A 664 -16.57 3.74 -10.25
CA HIS A 664 -16.69 5.20 -10.12
C HIS A 664 -18.08 5.78 -10.43
N TYR A 665 -18.72 5.31 -11.52
CA TYR A 665 -20.04 5.81 -11.91
C TYR A 665 -21.09 5.60 -10.80
N ASP A 666 -21.14 4.40 -10.22
CA ASP A 666 -22.09 4.08 -9.16
C ASP A 666 -21.87 4.97 -7.94
N MET A 667 -20.60 5.25 -7.63
CA MET A 667 -20.24 6.12 -6.52
C MET A 667 -20.75 7.54 -6.68
N VAL A 668 -20.46 8.13 -7.84
CA VAL A 668 -20.84 9.51 -8.13
C VAL A 668 -22.35 9.65 -8.30
N LYS A 669 -23.00 8.67 -8.93
CA LYS A 669 -24.41 8.77 -9.33
C LYS A 669 -25.39 8.27 -8.28
N ASN A 670 -25.06 7.19 -7.57
CA ASN A 670 -26.01 6.45 -6.74
C ASN A 670 -25.65 6.47 -5.25
N VAL A 671 -24.40 6.76 -4.88
CA VAL A 671 -23.97 6.73 -3.46
C VAL A 671 -23.74 8.12 -2.89
N ASP A 672 -22.85 8.89 -3.51
CA ASP A 672 -22.47 10.22 -3.04
C ASP A 672 -23.65 11.20 -2.91
N PRO A 673 -24.70 11.18 -3.76
CA PRO A 673 -25.86 12.05 -3.58
C PRO A 673 -26.64 11.82 -2.28
N HIS A 674 -26.41 10.70 -1.58
CA HIS A 674 -27.02 10.39 -0.28
C HIS A 674 -26.09 10.69 0.91
N ASN A 675 -24.90 11.25 0.66
CA ASN A 675 -24.00 11.79 1.66
C ASN A 675 -24.24 13.29 1.81
N GLU A 676 -24.33 13.78 3.06
CA GLU A 676 -24.68 15.17 3.35
C GLU A 676 -23.48 16.13 3.34
N CYS A 677 -22.27 15.61 3.54
CA CYS A 677 -21.06 16.41 3.51
C CYS A 677 -19.84 15.59 3.08
N LEU A 678 -19.17 16.05 2.02
CA LEU A 678 -17.89 15.53 1.55
C LEU A 678 -16.79 16.59 1.77
N VAL A 679 -15.72 16.22 2.47
CA VAL A 679 -14.60 17.10 2.82
C VAL A 679 -13.27 16.56 2.30
N HIS A 680 -12.49 17.42 1.66
CA HIS A 680 -11.18 17.07 1.11
C HIS A 680 -10.07 17.98 1.66
N GLN A 681 -8.88 17.42 1.88
CA GLN A 681 -7.67 18.20 2.17
C GLN A 681 -6.60 17.82 1.13
N GLU A 682 -6.16 18.79 0.33
CA GLU A 682 -5.26 18.51 -0.80
C GLU A 682 -4.34 19.67 -1.16
N VAL A 683 -3.22 19.34 -1.81
CA VAL A 683 -2.24 20.31 -2.30
C VAL A 683 -2.66 20.96 -3.63
N GLU A 684 -3.50 20.28 -4.42
CA GLU A 684 -3.86 20.63 -5.79
C GLU A 684 -5.37 20.47 -6.04
N MET A 685 -5.87 21.16 -7.07
CA MET A 685 -7.23 21.02 -7.61
C MET A 685 -7.39 19.66 -8.31
N THR A 686 -7.69 18.61 -7.54
CA THR A 686 -7.98 17.28 -8.07
C THR A 686 -9.47 17.13 -8.43
N SER A 687 -9.83 16.00 -9.04
CA SER A 687 -11.24 15.62 -9.26
C SER A 687 -12.06 15.58 -7.98
N ASP A 688 -11.45 15.19 -6.85
CA ASP A 688 -12.10 15.25 -5.53
C ASP A 688 -12.45 16.70 -5.17
N VAL A 689 -11.51 17.65 -5.30
CA VAL A 689 -11.78 19.06 -4.98
C VAL A 689 -12.98 19.61 -5.77
N ASN A 690 -13.14 19.18 -7.03
CA ASN A 690 -14.27 19.61 -7.87
C ASN A 690 -15.61 18.95 -7.52
N HIS A 691 -15.60 17.78 -6.88
CA HIS A 691 -16.82 17.06 -6.49
C HIS A 691 -17.19 17.25 -5.02
N PHE A 692 -16.28 17.72 -4.18
CA PHE A 692 -16.48 17.78 -2.74
C PHE A 692 -17.17 19.08 -2.27
N ASP A 693 -17.84 19.01 -1.12
CA ASP A 693 -18.60 20.13 -0.56
C ASP A 693 -17.68 21.18 0.09
N VAL A 694 -16.59 20.75 0.73
CA VAL A 694 -15.56 21.63 1.32
C VAL A 694 -14.17 21.07 1.01
N SER A 695 -13.25 21.93 0.59
CA SER A 695 -11.85 21.57 0.31
C SER A 695 -10.87 22.51 1.00
N PHE A 696 -9.84 21.97 1.65
CA PHE A 696 -8.79 22.72 2.32
C PHE A 696 -7.44 22.58 1.60
N ALA A 697 -6.73 23.69 1.45
CA ALA A 697 -5.35 23.70 0.98
C ALA A 697 -4.41 23.21 2.08
N VAL A 698 -3.53 22.25 1.77
CA VAL A 698 -2.49 21.74 2.70
C VAL A 698 -1.06 21.87 2.18
#